data_AF-A0A164UNY4-F1
#
_entry.id   AF-A0A164UNY4-F1
#
_cell.length_a   1.000
_cell.length_b   1.000
_cell.length_c   1.000
_cell.angle_alpha   90.00
_cell.angle_beta   90.00
_cell.angle_gamma   90.00
#
_symmetry.space_group_name_H-M   'P 1'
#
loop_
_entity.id
_entity.type
_entity.pdbx_description
1 polymer ?
#
loop_
_entity_poly.entity_id
_entity_poly.type
_entity_poly.pdbx_seq_one_letter_code
_entity_poly.pdbx_strand_id
1 'polypeptide(L)'
;MATAAAPPNASTRPAATGGAYYRTNATHPSGTSSSRPQITTDDYEPWYTQPSPSNRMLLSLKSEIPKEVEWALDRLCRLSRNEQFFVRAIPGLIDALCQWPEWYVNERAQGRKLDSIVFCSSPEDVQLRRHALESLFVLRNASFNDANAVELATHRRTQNLLGRALTFLDDQSDIDAEFLVNCIELLHSCAPTLVLPPASASPTRPIHLARLENLTLHSTNRSLIIPSLLTLTLLLHNPKNAGHFSATSPALTAGLRYLPLFVDTPLTTACLEFLYAHLSNSSMCQAFLLHPELRNTVRLLLTLIISEQAVEETSVEISATVDIESVPSVEQKNYELVGEELDTIVAMPEPERSLKWLKTIFATHPTGELTQVEFWNLYKDTFTKYAADHPMLAAADVIKNVTVVFPHAQAMVIQGPPQKFVIRGIDRRKVATSEERFKCLWDRSSCSAAPLSTARELWSHLTDHLALSTSEACLWGQCPYTNSATAELTRHLMTHIAPTTQPPKYPGQPEIPTPSTGAVSDTAPTTRVPPPPPNPSIKYITPTADAPNRTLIALLIIRILFRASFASVDAAPRADGDHFGFPGVLEEMEEEQPDMSTDIQSMEGELCGRRVFVSVRDLLNSVKLRDASLMNWINEMADVGLQHPTEMEDDED
;
A
#
# COMPACT_ATOMS: atom_id res chain seq x y z
N MET A 1 22.16 28.42 63.24
CA MET A 1 21.88 29.82 63.64
C MET A 1 20.41 30.14 63.31
N ALA A 2 19.90 31.26 63.84
CA ALA A 2 18.53 31.78 63.66
C ALA A 2 18.24 32.20 62.19
N THR A 3 17.00 32.41 61.69
CA THR A 3 15.64 32.33 62.30
C THR A 3 14.54 32.14 61.24
N ALA A 4 13.32 31.79 61.68
CA ALA A 4 12.09 31.65 60.90
C ALA A 4 11.45 32.97 60.40
N ALA A 5 10.57 32.90 59.37
CA ALA A 5 9.29 33.64 59.26
C ALA A 5 8.53 33.35 57.93
N ALA A 6 7.20 33.55 57.92
CA ALA A 6 6.27 33.57 56.76
C ALA A 6 4.93 34.23 57.22
N PRO A 7 3.89 34.47 56.38
CA PRO A 7 3.78 34.50 54.90
C PRO A 7 3.55 35.99 54.45
N PRO A 8 2.45 36.54 53.85
CA PRO A 8 1.38 36.04 52.96
C PRO A 8 0.95 36.94 51.75
N ASN A 9 0.05 36.38 50.92
CA ASN A 9 -1.04 37.01 50.12
C ASN A 9 -0.80 37.98 48.93
N ALA A 10 -1.13 37.44 47.74
CA ALA A 10 -2.20 37.87 46.82
C ALA A 10 -1.95 38.83 45.63
N SER A 11 -2.58 38.45 44.50
CA SER A 11 -3.04 39.26 43.35
C SER A 11 -2.03 39.95 42.42
N THR A 12 -1.77 39.35 41.25
CA THR A 12 -2.38 39.78 39.96
C THR A 12 -2.07 38.81 38.78
N ARG A 13 -2.73 39.03 37.64
CA ARG A 13 -2.71 38.28 36.36
C ARG A 13 -2.67 39.35 35.22
N PRO A 14 -2.56 39.04 33.91
CA PRO A 14 -2.37 37.75 33.22
C PRO A 14 -1.33 37.76 32.06
N ALA A 15 -1.14 36.61 31.38
CA ALA A 15 -1.38 36.45 29.93
C ALA A 15 -0.87 35.09 29.40
N ALA A 16 -1.77 34.25 28.87
CA ALA A 16 -1.42 33.11 28.01
C ALA A 16 -2.65 32.63 27.21
N THR A 17 -2.53 32.60 25.88
CA THR A 17 -3.40 31.88 24.93
C THR A 17 -2.69 30.58 24.54
N GLY A 18 -3.31 29.45 24.20
CA GLY A 18 -4.72 29.09 23.94
C GLY A 18 -4.71 27.94 22.90
N GLY A 19 -5.71 27.08 22.76
CA GLY A 19 -6.94 26.88 23.52
C GLY A 19 -7.86 25.90 22.77
N ALA A 20 -8.10 24.71 23.32
CA ALA A 20 -8.92 23.67 22.70
C ALA A 20 -9.91 23.11 23.74
N TYR A 21 -11.22 23.20 23.48
CA TYR A 21 -12.25 22.73 24.39
C TYR A 21 -13.47 22.17 23.64
N TYR A 22 -13.88 20.97 24.06
CA TYR A 22 -15.24 20.47 23.88
C TYR A 22 -16.25 21.47 24.46
N ARG A 23 -17.45 21.52 23.88
CA ARG A 23 -18.58 22.26 24.45
C ARG A 23 -19.79 21.36 24.64
N THR A 24 -20.04 20.96 25.88
CA THR A 24 -21.35 20.50 26.31
C THR A 24 -22.31 21.69 26.35
N ASN A 25 -23.53 21.52 25.86
CA ASN A 25 -24.61 22.51 26.01
C ASN A 25 -25.71 21.92 26.89
N ALA A 26 -26.02 22.58 28.00
CA ALA A 26 -27.18 22.28 28.82
C ALA A 26 -28.45 22.92 28.23
N THR A 27 -29.61 22.33 28.52
CA THR A 27 -30.92 22.80 28.08
C THR A 27 -31.44 23.95 28.95
N HIS A 28 -32.06 24.95 28.30
CA HIS A 28 -33.02 25.87 28.93
C HIS A 28 -34.37 25.76 28.20
N PRO A 29 -35.50 25.85 28.91
CA PRO A 29 -36.82 25.63 28.31
C PRO A 29 -37.33 26.88 27.57
N SER A 30 -37.89 26.69 26.37
CA SER A 30 -38.55 27.76 25.62
C SER A 30 -39.74 27.25 24.80
N GLY A 31 -40.81 28.06 24.79
CA GLY A 31 -41.84 28.12 23.75
C GLY A 31 -42.50 26.81 23.29
N THR A 32 -43.69 26.50 23.86
CA THR A 32 -44.67 25.65 23.18
C THR A 32 -45.04 26.24 21.82
N SER A 33 -44.49 25.68 20.75
CA SER A 33 -44.90 25.93 19.37
C SER A 33 -45.37 24.61 18.77
N SER A 34 -46.56 24.63 18.17
CA SER A 34 -47.12 23.44 17.53
C SER A 34 -46.40 23.19 16.21
N SER A 35 -45.31 22.43 16.25
CA SER A 35 -44.67 21.92 15.04
C SER A 35 -45.63 20.95 14.36
N ARG A 36 -46.10 21.37 13.18
CA ARG A 36 -46.81 20.50 12.23
C ARG A 36 -45.99 19.21 12.06
N PRO A 37 -46.58 18.00 12.16
CA PRO A 37 -45.82 16.77 12.15
C PRO A 37 -44.94 16.71 10.90
N GLN A 38 -43.67 16.38 11.08
CA GLN A 38 -42.82 16.02 9.95
C GLN A 38 -43.48 14.83 9.25
N ILE A 39 -43.58 14.91 7.93
CA ILE A 39 -43.97 13.76 7.12
C ILE A 39 -42.80 12.79 7.20
N THR A 40 -42.87 11.84 8.12
CA THR A 40 -42.00 10.68 8.11
C THR A 40 -42.16 9.99 6.77
N THR A 41 -41.06 9.65 6.13
CA THR A 41 -41.09 8.72 5.00
C THR A 41 -41.79 7.45 5.46
N ASP A 42 -42.67 6.91 4.62
CA ASP A 42 -43.23 5.57 4.77
C ASP A 42 -42.10 4.58 5.10
N ASP A 43 -42.40 3.56 5.91
CA ASP A 43 -41.48 2.68 6.66
C ASP A 43 -40.84 3.23 7.96
N TYR A 44 -40.67 4.55 8.16
CA TYR A 44 -40.02 5.12 9.37
C TYR A 44 -41.02 5.73 10.39
N GLU A 45 -42.26 5.25 10.36
CA GLU A 45 -43.33 5.78 11.19
C GLU A 45 -43.16 5.35 12.67
N PRO A 46 -43.25 6.27 13.68
CA PRO A 46 -42.87 5.96 15.06
C PRO A 46 -43.68 4.84 15.74
N TRP A 47 -44.83 4.46 15.20
CA TRP A 47 -45.63 3.33 15.70
C TRP A 47 -45.06 1.96 15.33
N TYR A 48 -44.18 1.84 14.33
CA TYR A 48 -43.49 0.57 14.04
C TYR A 48 -42.41 0.25 15.05
N THR A 49 -41.77 1.27 15.64
CA THR A 49 -40.77 1.14 16.71
C THR A 49 -41.35 1.30 18.12
N GLN A 50 -42.66 1.53 18.27
CA GLN A 50 -43.29 1.59 19.59
C GLN A 50 -43.19 0.25 20.33
N PRO A 51 -42.64 0.24 21.57
CA PRO A 51 -42.44 -0.99 22.31
C PRO A 51 -43.76 -1.47 22.94
N SER A 52 -44.51 -2.28 22.21
CA SER A 52 -45.80 -2.81 22.63
C SER A 52 -46.04 -4.22 22.07
N PRO A 53 -46.65 -5.15 22.83
CA PRO A 53 -47.16 -6.41 22.29
C PRO A 53 -48.33 -6.21 21.30
N SER A 54 -48.90 -5.01 21.19
CA SER A 54 -49.90 -4.63 20.19
C SER A 54 -49.30 -4.06 18.89
N ASN A 55 -47.99 -4.20 18.67
CA ASN A 55 -47.31 -3.70 17.46
C ASN A 55 -47.92 -4.35 16.20
N ARG A 56 -48.29 -3.53 15.19
CA ARG A 56 -48.99 -4.03 13.99
C ARG A 56 -48.20 -5.13 13.28
N MET A 57 -46.88 -5.00 13.11
CA MET A 57 -46.07 -5.99 12.40
C MET A 57 -46.11 -7.35 13.11
N LEU A 58 -46.02 -7.36 14.45
CA LEU A 58 -46.14 -8.59 15.26
C LEU A 58 -47.53 -9.25 15.11
N LEU A 59 -48.60 -8.45 15.13
CA LEU A 59 -49.97 -8.94 14.98
C LEU A 59 -50.24 -9.43 13.55
N SER A 60 -49.73 -8.75 12.54
CA SER A 60 -49.82 -9.15 11.13
C SER A 60 -49.09 -10.47 10.88
N LEU A 61 -47.88 -10.67 11.42
CA LEU A 61 -47.18 -11.97 11.38
C LEU A 61 -48.01 -13.08 12.05
N LYS A 62 -48.53 -12.82 13.27
CA LYS A 62 -49.34 -13.78 14.04
C LYS A 62 -50.77 -13.97 13.52
N SER A 63 -51.17 -13.25 12.47
CA SER A 63 -52.49 -13.42 11.85
C SER A 63 -52.53 -14.59 10.86
N GLU A 64 -51.37 -15.02 10.36
CA GLU A 64 -51.20 -16.03 9.31
C GLU A 64 -51.93 -15.69 7.98
N ILE A 65 -52.47 -14.48 7.85
CA ILE A 65 -53.06 -13.95 6.60
C ILE A 65 -51.92 -13.56 5.66
N PRO A 66 -51.71 -14.22 4.49
CA PRO A 66 -50.49 -14.06 3.71
C PRO A 66 -50.19 -12.61 3.30
N LYS A 67 -51.22 -11.81 2.98
CA LYS A 67 -51.05 -10.40 2.61
C LYS A 67 -50.58 -9.50 3.77
N GLU A 68 -50.98 -9.81 5.00
CA GLU A 68 -50.52 -9.08 6.19
C GLU A 68 -49.12 -9.56 6.61
N VAL A 69 -48.83 -10.86 6.43
CA VAL A 69 -47.48 -11.44 6.61
C VAL A 69 -46.49 -10.79 5.62
N GLU A 70 -46.83 -10.73 4.33
CA GLU A 70 -46.02 -10.04 3.29
C GLU A 70 -45.82 -8.56 3.61
N TRP A 71 -46.89 -7.85 4.01
CA TRP A 71 -46.79 -6.44 4.40
C TRP A 71 -45.84 -6.23 5.60
N ALA A 72 -45.93 -7.10 6.62
CA ALA A 72 -45.10 -7.01 7.81
C ALA A 72 -43.64 -7.37 7.53
N LEU A 73 -43.39 -8.43 6.74
CA LEU A 73 -42.05 -8.84 6.36
C LEU A 73 -41.36 -7.80 5.48
N ASP A 74 -42.06 -7.17 4.53
CA ASP A 74 -41.53 -6.05 3.74
C ASP A 74 -41.03 -4.90 4.63
N ARG A 75 -41.82 -4.50 5.65
CA ARG A 75 -41.41 -3.44 6.60
C ARG A 75 -40.25 -3.88 7.49
N LEU A 76 -40.29 -5.09 8.03
CA LEU A 76 -39.23 -5.63 8.88
C LEU A 76 -37.90 -5.84 8.11
N CYS A 77 -37.95 -6.21 6.83
CA CYS A 77 -36.78 -6.32 5.95
C CYS A 77 -36.09 -4.97 5.72
N ARG A 78 -36.84 -3.86 5.75
CA ARG A 78 -36.31 -2.49 5.70
C ARG A 78 -35.81 -2.03 7.06
N LEU A 79 -36.62 -2.23 8.11
CA LEU A 79 -36.36 -1.80 9.48
C LEU A 79 -35.16 -2.52 10.12
N SER A 80 -34.93 -3.79 9.79
CA SER A 80 -33.78 -4.59 10.28
C SER A 80 -32.41 -4.09 9.85
N ARG A 81 -32.34 -3.09 8.96
CA ARG A 81 -31.09 -2.39 8.59
C ARG A 81 -30.84 -1.11 9.40
N ASN A 82 -31.78 -0.70 10.25
CA ASN A 82 -31.66 0.49 11.09
C ASN A 82 -31.01 0.10 12.43
N GLU A 83 -29.91 0.76 12.79
CA GLU A 83 -29.22 0.57 14.08
C GLU A 83 -30.14 0.78 15.30
N GLN A 84 -31.19 1.59 15.16
CA GLN A 84 -32.19 1.88 16.20
C GLN A 84 -33.24 0.76 16.37
N PHE A 85 -33.25 -0.27 15.51
CA PHE A 85 -34.17 -1.40 15.62
C PHE A 85 -33.66 -2.42 16.64
N PHE A 86 -34.25 -2.41 17.84
CA PHE A 86 -34.00 -3.40 18.89
C PHE A 86 -35.13 -4.43 18.91
N VAL A 87 -34.81 -5.71 18.71
CA VAL A 87 -35.83 -6.77 18.63
C VAL A 87 -36.60 -6.91 19.96
N ARG A 88 -35.89 -6.78 21.08
CA ARG A 88 -36.43 -6.66 22.46
C ARG A 88 -37.57 -5.65 22.63
N ALA A 89 -37.64 -4.61 21.79
CA ALA A 89 -38.72 -3.63 21.86
C ALA A 89 -40.09 -4.25 21.55
N ILE A 90 -40.14 -5.34 20.79
CA ILE A 90 -41.39 -5.98 20.33
C ILE A 90 -41.46 -7.41 20.88
N PRO A 91 -42.03 -7.63 22.08
CA PRO A 91 -41.99 -8.93 22.76
C PRO A 91 -42.62 -10.06 21.94
N GLY A 92 -41.87 -11.15 21.75
CA GLY A 92 -42.29 -12.30 20.93
C GLY A 92 -42.20 -12.08 19.42
N LEU A 93 -41.47 -11.05 18.95
CA LEU A 93 -41.15 -10.90 17.52
C LEU A 93 -40.19 -12.00 17.03
N ILE A 94 -39.20 -12.40 17.84
CA ILE A 94 -38.32 -13.52 17.50
C ILE A 94 -39.14 -14.81 17.30
N ASP A 95 -40.12 -15.07 18.18
CA ASP A 95 -41.03 -16.21 18.04
C ASP A 95 -41.84 -16.20 16.73
N ALA A 96 -42.33 -15.02 16.31
CA ALA A 96 -43.08 -14.90 15.06
C ALA A 96 -42.17 -15.07 13.84
N LEU A 97 -40.94 -14.52 13.89
CA LEU A 97 -39.95 -14.66 12.82
C LEU A 97 -39.34 -16.07 12.72
N CYS A 98 -39.25 -16.82 13.82
CA CYS A 98 -38.79 -18.22 13.79
C CYS A 98 -39.84 -19.19 13.18
N GLN A 99 -41.12 -18.82 13.08
CA GLN A 99 -42.19 -19.72 12.64
C GLN A 99 -41.99 -20.28 11.22
N TRP A 100 -41.84 -19.42 10.22
CA TRP A 100 -41.68 -19.84 8.82
C TRP A 100 -40.32 -20.53 8.54
N PRO A 101 -39.18 -20.07 9.10
CA PRO A 101 -37.91 -20.81 9.06
C PRO A 101 -37.98 -22.19 9.70
N GLU A 102 -38.63 -22.34 10.86
CA GLU A 102 -38.81 -23.64 11.50
C GLU A 102 -39.67 -24.58 10.65
N TRP A 103 -40.76 -24.09 10.03
CA TRP A 103 -41.54 -24.86 9.06
C TRP A 103 -40.66 -25.39 7.92
N TYR A 104 -39.89 -24.51 7.27
CA TYR A 104 -39.04 -24.88 6.12
C TYR A 104 -38.04 -26.01 6.47
N VAL A 105 -37.38 -25.88 7.62
CA VAL A 105 -36.43 -26.89 8.12
C VAL A 105 -37.15 -28.18 8.57
N ASN A 106 -38.40 -28.09 9.03
CA ASN A 106 -39.20 -29.26 9.41
C ASN A 106 -39.69 -30.06 8.19
N GLU A 107 -40.03 -29.42 7.07
CA GLU A 107 -40.33 -30.09 5.81
C GLU A 107 -39.10 -30.86 5.28
N ARG A 108 -37.92 -30.24 5.39
CA ARG A 108 -36.64 -30.89 5.03
C ARG A 108 -36.28 -32.05 5.95
N ALA A 109 -36.49 -31.91 7.26
CA ALA A 109 -36.31 -33.01 8.22
C ALA A 109 -37.26 -34.20 7.98
N GLN A 110 -38.40 -33.98 7.31
CA GLN A 110 -39.32 -35.02 6.84
C GLN A 110 -38.94 -35.61 5.45
N GLY A 111 -37.85 -35.15 4.84
CA GLY A 111 -37.40 -35.58 3.52
C GLY A 111 -38.15 -34.96 2.34
N ARG A 112 -38.97 -33.92 2.55
CA ARG A 112 -39.73 -33.27 1.47
C ARG A 112 -38.81 -32.41 0.60
N LYS A 113 -38.64 -32.84 -0.65
CA LYS A 113 -37.92 -32.13 -1.71
C LYS A 113 -38.84 -31.11 -2.42
N LEU A 114 -38.73 -29.83 -2.05
CA LEU A 114 -39.49 -28.72 -2.70
C LEU A 114 -38.98 -28.42 -4.13
N ASP A 115 -37.78 -28.89 -4.43
CA ASP A 115 -37.06 -28.88 -5.71
C ASP A 115 -37.45 -30.07 -6.64
N SER A 116 -38.26 -31.02 -6.17
CA SER A 116 -38.58 -32.26 -6.91
C SER A 116 -39.49 -32.10 -8.15
N ILE A 117 -39.93 -30.89 -8.50
CA ILE A 117 -41.01 -30.69 -9.47
C ILE A 117 -40.48 -30.08 -10.78
N VAL A 118 -40.46 -30.91 -11.83
CA VAL A 118 -39.82 -30.66 -13.14
C VAL A 118 -40.32 -29.41 -13.89
N PHE A 119 -41.49 -28.86 -13.52
CA PHE A 119 -42.15 -27.79 -14.28
C PHE A 119 -42.38 -26.50 -13.47
N CYS A 120 -42.86 -26.59 -12.22
CA CYS A 120 -42.98 -25.48 -11.27
C CYS A 120 -43.31 -26.01 -9.87
N SER A 121 -42.75 -25.43 -8.81
CA SER A 121 -43.21 -25.70 -7.43
C SER A 121 -44.61 -25.12 -7.18
N SER A 122 -45.33 -25.60 -6.16
CA SER A 122 -46.65 -25.04 -5.81
C SER A 122 -46.54 -23.53 -5.49
N PRO A 123 -47.45 -22.66 -5.95
CA PRO A 123 -47.45 -21.24 -5.58
C PRO A 123 -47.47 -21.02 -4.06
N GLU A 124 -48.14 -21.92 -3.33
CA GLU A 124 -48.18 -21.94 -1.86
C GLU A 124 -46.81 -22.30 -1.26
N ASP A 125 -46.14 -23.35 -1.76
CA ASP A 125 -44.78 -23.72 -1.33
C ASP A 125 -43.76 -22.60 -1.60
N VAL A 126 -43.91 -21.89 -2.72
CA VAL A 126 -43.08 -20.73 -3.09
C VAL A 126 -43.34 -19.56 -2.14
N GLN A 127 -44.60 -19.28 -1.80
CA GLN A 127 -44.97 -18.21 -0.85
C GLN A 127 -44.46 -18.53 0.57
N LEU A 128 -44.64 -19.76 1.04
CA LEU A 128 -44.16 -20.21 2.36
C LEU A 128 -42.61 -20.21 2.43
N ARG A 129 -41.91 -20.68 1.38
CA ARG A 129 -40.45 -20.55 1.26
C ARG A 129 -40.02 -19.09 1.32
N ARG A 130 -40.74 -18.20 0.62
CA ARG A 130 -40.44 -16.77 0.62
C ARG A 130 -40.61 -16.16 2.02
N HIS A 131 -41.69 -16.44 2.74
CA HIS A 131 -41.87 -15.98 4.12
C HIS A 131 -40.78 -16.51 5.05
N ALA A 132 -40.33 -17.76 4.85
CA ALA A 132 -39.22 -18.34 5.61
C ALA A 132 -37.89 -17.61 5.36
N LEU A 133 -37.54 -17.34 4.11
CA LEU A 133 -36.32 -16.59 3.76
C LEU A 133 -36.39 -15.13 4.22
N GLU A 134 -37.51 -14.44 4.01
CA GLU A 134 -37.70 -13.05 4.45
C GLU A 134 -37.62 -12.95 5.98
N SER A 135 -38.23 -13.88 6.73
CA SER A 135 -38.13 -13.91 8.20
C SER A 135 -36.71 -14.18 8.69
N LEU A 136 -36.00 -15.12 8.05
CA LEU A 136 -34.60 -15.42 8.38
C LEU A 136 -33.68 -14.23 8.05
N PHE A 137 -33.92 -13.54 6.94
CA PHE A 137 -33.20 -12.32 6.54
C PHE A 137 -33.40 -11.17 7.53
N VAL A 138 -34.61 -11.00 8.08
CA VAL A 138 -34.87 -10.05 9.18
C VAL A 138 -34.04 -10.39 10.41
N LEU A 139 -34.02 -11.66 10.83
CA LEU A 139 -33.22 -12.11 11.99
C LEU A 139 -31.72 -11.88 11.77
N ARG A 140 -31.21 -12.28 10.59
CA ARG A 140 -29.81 -12.16 10.17
C ARG A 140 -29.32 -10.71 10.05
N ASN A 141 -30.16 -9.81 9.54
CA ASN A 141 -29.80 -8.38 9.50
C ASN A 141 -29.88 -7.75 10.89
N ALA A 142 -30.91 -8.08 11.67
CA ALA A 142 -31.07 -7.55 13.02
C ALA A 142 -29.88 -7.93 13.92
N SER A 143 -29.29 -9.12 13.75
CA SER A 143 -28.09 -9.56 14.46
C SER A 143 -26.79 -8.82 14.08
N PHE A 144 -26.80 -7.87 13.13
CA PHE A 144 -25.65 -6.97 12.93
C PHE A 144 -25.57 -5.85 13.99
N ASN A 145 -26.59 -5.68 14.83
CA ASN A 145 -26.51 -4.88 16.07
C ASN A 145 -26.19 -5.82 17.25
N ASP A 146 -25.10 -5.55 17.98
CA ASP A 146 -24.61 -6.37 19.09
C ASP A 146 -25.68 -6.70 20.15
N ALA A 147 -26.57 -5.74 20.46
CA ALA A 147 -27.61 -5.94 21.46
C ALA A 147 -28.67 -6.96 21.00
N ASN A 148 -28.99 -6.95 19.70
CA ASN A 148 -29.85 -7.96 19.08
C ASN A 148 -29.11 -9.30 18.93
N ALA A 149 -27.81 -9.30 18.63
CA ALA A 149 -27.00 -10.51 18.54
C ALA A 149 -26.99 -11.28 19.87
N VAL A 150 -26.80 -10.60 21.00
CA VAL A 150 -26.89 -11.18 22.36
C VAL A 150 -28.28 -11.78 22.63
N GLU A 151 -29.35 -11.08 22.25
CA GLU A 151 -30.72 -11.56 22.45
C GLU A 151 -31.04 -12.78 21.56
N LEU A 152 -30.67 -12.73 20.29
CA LEU A 152 -30.84 -13.82 19.34
C LEU A 152 -29.99 -15.05 19.69
N ALA A 153 -28.76 -14.85 20.17
CA ALA A 153 -27.88 -15.92 20.64
C ALA A 153 -28.44 -16.63 21.89
N THR A 154 -29.09 -15.90 22.79
CA THR A 154 -29.69 -16.48 24.01
C THR A 154 -31.10 -17.03 23.78
N HIS A 155 -31.76 -16.69 22.66
CA HIS A 155 -33.13 -17.13 22.38
C HIS A 155 -33.22 -18.60 21.94
N ARG A 156 -33.93 -19.42 22.73
CA ARG A 156 -34.00 -20.89 22.56
C ARG A 156 -34.45 -21.34 21.17
N ARG A 157 -35.41 -20.64 20.53
CA ARG A 157 -35.88 -20.99 19.19
C ARG A 157 -34.87 -20.67 18.10
N THR A 158 -34.13 -19.58 18.22
CA THR A 158 -33.03 -19.23 17.29
C THR A 158 -31.96 -20.32 17.32
N GLN A 159 -31.54 -20.76 18.50
CA GLN A 159 -30.58 -21.86 18.63
C GLN A 159 -31.13 -23.20 18.09
N ASN A 160 -32.41 -23.50 18.34
CA ASN A 160 -33.03 -24.71 17.79
C ASN A 160 -33.14 -24.68 16.27
N LEU A 161 -33.54 -23.54 15.69
CA LEU A 161 -33.59 -23.30 14.25
C LEU A 161 -32.21 -23.46 13.61
N LEU A 162 -31.18 -22.81 14.14
CA LEU A 162 -29.80 -22.90 13.62
C LEU A 162 -29.25 -24.32 13.71
N GLY A 163 -29.45 -25.02 14.83
CA GLY A 163 -29.03 -26.41 14.99
C GLY A 163 -29.75 -27.36 14.04
N ARG A 164 -31.07 -27.22 13.88
CA ARG A 164 -31.87 -28.03 12.93
C ARG A 164 -31.51 -27.72 11.48
N ALA A 165 -31.33 -26.45 11.11
CA ALA A 165 -30.95 -26.03 9.75
C ALA A 165 -29.62 -26.67 9.33
N LEU A 166 -28.59 -26.58 10.17
CA LEU A 166 -27.30 -27.22 9.94
C LEU A 166 -27.39 -28.76 9.89
N THR A 167 -28.37 -29.37 10.58
CA THR A 167 -28.57 -30.83 10.57
C THR A 167 -29.28 -31.33 9.31
N PHE A 168 -30.30 -30.63 8.83
CA PHE A 168 -31.29 -31.17 7.87
C PHE A 168 -31.29 -30.53 6.48
N LEU A 169 -30.56 -29.43 6.27
CA LEU A 169 -30.48 -28.78 4.96
C LEU A 169 -29.30 -29.32 4.14
N ASP A 170 -29.56 -29.53 2.85
CA ASP A 170 -28.57 -30.01 1.87
C ASP A 170 -27.68 -28.85 1.39
N ASP A 171 -26.37 -29.05 1.35
CA ASP A 171 -25.42 -28.05 0.84
C ASP A 171 -25.19 -28.14 -0.68
N GLN A 172 -25.74 -29.17 -1.32
CA GLN A 172 -25.67 -29.41 -2.77
C GLN A 172 -26.94 -28.95 -3.53
N SER A 173 -28.04 -28.62 -2.84
CA SER A 173 -29.23 -28.02 -3.46
C SER A 173 -29.18 -26.50 -3.32
N ASP A 174 -29.14 -25.76 -4.43
CA ASP A 174 -29.05 -24.28 -4.45
C ASP A 174 -30.12 -23.61 -3.57
N ILE A 175 -31.32 -24.22 -3.55
CA ILE A 175 -32.49 -23.79 -2.78
C ILE A 175 -32.26 -23.88 -1.26
N ASP A 176 -31.46 -24.84 -0.79
CA ASP A 176 -31.10 -24.98 0.62
C ASP A 176 -29.79 -24.26 0.96
N ALA A 177 -28.87 -24.15 0.00
CA ALA A 177 -27.65 -23.36 0.14
C ALA A 177 -27.96 -21.87 0.40
N GLU A 178 -28.95 -21.28 -0.28
CA GLU A 178 -29.43 -19.90 0.00
C GLU A 178 -29.84 -19.74 1.48
N PHE A 179 -30.58 -20.71 2.01
CA PHE A 179 -31.06 -20.70 3.40
C PHE A 179 -29.91 -20.95 4.39
N LEU A 180 -29.01 -21.90 4.08
CA LEU A 180 -27.82 -22.21 4.88
C LEU A 180 -26.88 -21.00 5.01
N VAL A 181 -26.63 -20.24 3.93
CA VAL A 181 -25.82 -19.01 4.00
C VAL A 181 -26.40 -18.04 5.04
N ASN A 182 -27.70 -17.74 4.95
CA ASN A 182 -28.37 -16.84 5.90
C ASN A 182 -28.34 -17.38 7.35
N CYS A 183 -28.46 -18.70 7.55
CA CYS A 183 -28.29 -19.33 8.86
C CYS A 183 -26.84 -19.22 9.39
N ILE A 184 -25.84 -19.41 8.54
CA ILE A 184 -24.42 -19.32 8.94
C ILE A 184 -24.04 -17.88 9.26
N GLU A 185 -24.54 -16.89 8.52
CA GLU A 185 -24.34 -15.46 8.82
C GLU A 185 -25.03 -15.02 10.12
N LEU A 186 -26.25 -15.52 10.40
CA LEU A 186 -26.91 -15.32 11.70
C LEU A 186 -26.14 -15.99 12.85
N LEU A 187 -25.59 -17.19 12.62
CA LEU A 187 -24.74 -17.88 13.59
C LEU A 187 -23.41 -17.15 13.80
N HIS A 188 -22.81 -16.58 12.75
CA HIS A 188 -21.59 -15.76 12.79
C HIS A 188 -21.77 -14.54 13.71
N SER A 189 -22.86 -13.79 13.54
CA SER A 189 -23.21 -12.67 14.44
C SER A 189 -23.42 -13.11 15.88
N CYS A 190 -24.04 -14.28 16.11
CA CYS A 190 -24.24 -14.83 17.45
C CYS A 190 -22.94 -15.39 18.09
N ALA A 191 -21.97 -15.82 17.28
CA ALA A 191 -20.82 -16.64 17.69
C ALA A 191 -19.97 -16.07 18.85
N PRO A 192 -19.64 -14.76 18.91
CA PRO A 192 -18.83 -14.21 20.01
C PRO A 192 -19.44 -14.39 21.40
N THR A 193 -20.76 -14.57 21.48
CA THR A 193 -21.50 -14.73 22.75
C THR A 193 -22.00 -16.15 22.99
N LEU A 194 -22.00 -16.99 21.94
CA LEU A 194 -22.46 -18.36 22.01
C LEU A 194 -21.45 -19.26 22.72
N VAL A 195 -21.86 -19.77 23.88
CA VAL A 195 -21.12 -20.81 24.62
C VAL A 195 -21.68 -22.18 24.20
N LEU A 196 -20.81 -23.06 23.73
CA LEU A 196 -21.16 -24.41 23.31
C LEU A 196 -21.28 -25.36 24.51
N PRO A 197 -22.04 -26.47 24.41
CA PRO A 197 -22.04 -27.51 25.43
C PRO A 197 -20.62 -28.08 25.58
N PRO A 198 -20.07 -28.18 26.81
CA PRO A 198 -18.66 -28.51 27.01
C PRO A 198 -18.32 -29.90 26.46
N ALA A 199 -17.10 -30.07 25.94
CA ALA A 199 -16.67 -31.29 25.26
C ALA A 199 -16.76 -32.58 26.11
N SER A 200 -16.78 -32.45 27.44
CA SER A 200 -16.99 -33.57 28.38
C SER A 200 -18.45 -34.01 28.54
N ALA A 201 -19.44 -33.22 28.11
CA ALA A 201 -20.86 -33.51 28.29
C ALA A 201 -21.46 -34.44 27.21
N SER A 202 -20.77 -34.63 26.08
CA SER A 202 -21.14 -35.63 25.06
C SER A 202 -19.91 -36.04 24.24
N PRO A 203 -19.74 -37.33 23.88
CA PRO A 203 -18.69 -37.76 22.96
C PRO A 203 -18.89 -37.23 21.52
N THR A 204 -20.07 -36.69 21.19
CA THR A 204 -20.35 -36.07 19.89
C THR A 204 -19.96 -34.59 19.90
N ARG A 205 -19.16 -34.12 18.92
CA ARG A 205 -18.90 -32.68 18.75
C ARG A 205 -20.22 -31.88 18.63
N PRO A 206 -20.28 -30.64 19.13
CA PRO A 206 -21.43 -29.76 18.94
C PRO A 206 -21.82 -29.63 17.47
N ILE A 207 -23.12 -29.75 17.16
CA ILE A 207 -23.65 -29.81 15.78
C ILE A 207 -23.20 -28.62 14.91
N HIS A 208 -23.09 -27.43 15.52
CA HIS A 208 -22.59 -26.22 14.86
C HIS A 208 -21.16 -26.43 14.35
N LEU A 209 -20.23 -26.84 15.20
CA LEU A 209 -18.85 -27.11 14.79
C LEU A 209 -18.79 -28.24 13.76
N ALA A 210 -19.44 -29.38 14.04
CA ALA A 210 -19.37 -30.56 13.19
C ALA A 210 -19.89 -30.31 11.75
N ARG A 211 -20.98 -29.55 11.58
CA ARG A 211 -21.47 -29.20 10.23
C ARG A 211 -20.59 -28.16 9.55
N LEU A 212 -20.16 -27.10 10.25
CA LEU A 212 -19.31 -26.07 9.65
C LEU A 212 -17.96 -26.67 9.21
N GLU A 213 -17.33 -27.51 10.04
CA GLU A 213 -16.11 -28.26 9.68
C GLU A 213 -16.33 -29.12 8.42
N ASN A 214 -17.44 -29.87 8.37
CA ASN A 214 -17.82 -30.67 7.20
C ASN A 214 -18.02 -29.81 5.93
N LEU A 215 -18.73 -28.68 6.03
CA LEU A 215 -18.94 -27.74 4.93
C LEU A 215 -17.61 -27.19 4.39
N THR A 216 -16.66 -26.82 5.27
CA THR A 216 -15.34 -26.33 4.82
C THR A 216 -14.50 -27.41 4.13
N LEU A 217 -14.62 -28.69 4.52
CA LEU A 217 -13.85 -29.77 3.91
C LEU A 217 -14.48 -30.31 2.61
N HIS A 218 -15.80 -30.41 2.54
CA HIS A 218 -16.50 -31.14 1.47
C HIS A 218 -17.32 -30.28 0.50
N SER A 219 -17.78 -29.09 0.90
CA SER A 219 -18.59 -28.27 -0.01
C SER A 219 -17.75 -27.71 -1.16
N THR A 220 -18.36 -27.57 -2.32
CA THR A 220 -17.83 -26.86 -3.49
C THR A 220 -18.28 -25.39 -3.52
N ASN A 221 -19.24 -25.01 -2.66
CA ASN A 221 -19.85 -23.69 -2.66
C ASN A 221 -19.03 -22.70 -1.84
N ARG A 222 -18.31 -21.80 -2.53
CA ARG A 222 -17.51 -20.71 -1.94
C ARG A 222 -18.30 -19.87 -0.92
N SER A 223 -19.59 -19.65 -1.16
CA SER A 223 -20.47 -18.86 -0.29
C SER A 223 -20.86 -19.60 1.00
N LEU A 224 -20.70 -20.93 1.08
CA LEU A 224 -20.81 -21.69 2.32
C LEU A 224 -19.44 -21.82 3.02
N ILE A 225 -18.37 -22.05 2.27
CA ILE A 225 -17.00 -22.25 2.81
C ILE A 225 -16.53 -21.03 3.61
N ILE A 226 -16.61 -19.82 3.03
CA ILE A 226 -16.02 -18.62 3.65
C ILE A 226 -16.74 -18.24 4.95
N PRO A 227 -18.08 -18.09 4.99
CA PRO A 227 -18.79 -17.84 6.25
C PRO A 227 -18.60 -18.97 7.27
N SER A 228 -18.42 -20.23 6.83
CA SER A 228 -18.15 -21.33 7.76
C SER A 228 -16.79 -21.21 8.45
N LEU A 229 -15.73 -20.86 7.72
CA LEU A 229 -14.40 -20.60 8.30
C LEU A 229 -14.44 -19.42 9.29
N LEU A 230 -15.08 -18.32 8.93
CA LEU A 230 -15.22 -17.14 9.80
C LEU A 230 -16.05 -17.46 11.07
N THR A 231 -17.13 -18.22 10.92
CA THR A 231 -17.99 -18.63 12.05
C THR A 231 -17.24 -19.58 12.99
N LEU A 232 -16.50 -20.56 12.45
CA LEU A 232 -15.63 -21.42 13.25
C LEU A 232 -14.55 -20.62 13.98
N THR A 233 -13.96 -19.63 13.31
CA THR A 233 -12.95 -18.73 13.90
C THR A 233 -13.53 -18.02 15.12
N LEU A 234 -14.67 -17.33 15.00
CA LEU A 234 -15.31 -16.63 16.13
C LEU A 234 -15.78 -17.58 17.24
N LEU A 235 -16.35 -18.73 16.90
CA LEU A 235 -16.80 -19.73 17.88
C LEU A 235 -15.62 -20.27 18.71
N LEU A 236 -14.46 -20.50 18.10
CA LEU A 236 -13.28 -21.07 18.76
C LEU A 236 -12.41 -20.00 19.44
N HIS A 237 -12.46 -18.74 19.00
CA HIS A 237 -11.78 -17.62 19.69
C HIS A 237 -12.42 -17.27 21.04
N ASN A 238 -13.67 -17.68 21.29
CA ASN A 238 -14.31 -17.58 22.59
C ASN A 238 -13.63 -18.55 23.59
N PRO A 239 -12.97 -18.08 24.66
CA PRO A 239 -12.17 -18.94 25.54
C PRO A 239 -13.01 -20.00 26.27
N LYS A 240 -14.32 -19.82 26.41
CA LYS A 240 -15.23 -20.82 26.98
C LYS A 240 -15.41 -22.04 26.07
N ASN A 241 -15.16 -21.89 24.78
CA ASN A 241 -15.27 -22.93 23.76
C ASN A 241 -13.91 -23.59 23.43
N ALA A 242 -12.81 -23.18 24.08
CA ALA A 242 -11.45 -23.65 23.79
C ALA A 242 -11.28 -25.18 23.95
N GLY A 243 -12.11 -25.83 24.76
CA GLY A 243 -12.16 -27.30 24.86
C GLY A 243 -12.63 -28.04 23.59
N HIS A 244 -12.98 -27.33 22.52
CA HIS A 244 -13.38 -27.89 21.23
C HIS A 244 -12.30 -27.82 20.13
N PHE A 245 -11.13 -27.24 20.41
CA PHE A 245 -9.99 -27.32 19.49
C PHE A 245 -9.54 -28.78 19.29
N SER A 246 -9.03 -29.10 18.11
CA SER A 246 -8.58 -30.46 17.77
C SER A 246 -7.59 -30.44 16.61
N ALA A 247 -6.41 -31.06 16.80
CA ALA A 247 -5.32 -31.08 15.83
C ALA A 247 -5.67 -31.80 14.51
N THR A 248 -6.74 -32.61 14.49
CA THR A 248 -7.27 -33.30 13.31
C THR A 248 -8.60 -32.69 12.83
N SER A 249 -8.83 -31.40 13.08
CA SER A 249 -10.01 -30.68 12.60
C SER A 249 -10.10 -30.70 11.06
N PRO A 250 -11.26 -31.11 10.47
CA PRO A 250 -11.50 -30.98 9.03
C PRO A 250 -11.32 -29.56 8.49
N ALA A 251 -11.58 -28.54 9.31
CA ALA A 251 -11.38 -27.13 8.94
C ALA A 251 -9.90 -26.72 8.88
N LEU A 252 -9.02 -27.37 9.67
CA LEU A 252 -7.56 -27.21 9.52
C LEU A 252 -7.12 -27.77 8.16
N THR A 253 -7.52 -29.01 7.83
CA THR A 253 -7.23 -29.63 6.53
C THR A 253 -7.77 -28.79 5.36
N ALA A 254 -8.98 -28.23 5.50
CA ALA A 254 -9.55 -27.32 4.52
C ALA A 254 -8.76 -26.01 4.39
N GLY A 255 -8.41 -25.36 5.51
CA GLY A 255 -7.63 -24.13 5.53
C GLY A 255 -6.27 -24.28 4.86
N LEU A 256 -5.54 -25.36 5.15
CA LEU A 256 -4.27 -25.69 4.49
C LEU A 256 -4.43 -25.94 2.99
N ARG A 257 -5.50 -26.64 2.57
CA ARG A 257 -5.82 -26.91 1.16
C ARG A 257 -6.11 -25.62 0.37
N TYR A 258 -6.75 -24.64 0.99
CA TYR A 258 -7.13 -23.38 0.35
C TYR A 258 -6.07 -22.27 0.46
N LEU A 259 -5.14 -22.36 1.42
CA LEU A 259 -4.08 -21.37 1.63
C LEU A 259 -3.27 -20.98 0.36
N PRO A 260 -2.93 -21.88 -0.58
CA PRO A 260 -2.20 -21.52 -1.80
C PRO A 260 -2.96 -20.65 -2.80
N LEU A 261 -4.27 -20.46 -2.63
CA LEU A 261 -5.15 -19.80 -3.61
C LEU A 261 -5.11 -18.27 -3.51
N PHE A 262 -3.91 -17.67 -3.48
CA PHE A 262 -3.65 -16.25 -3.14
C PHE A 262 -4.47 -15.23 -3.94
N VAL A 263 -5.00 -15.61 -5.11
CA VAL A 263 -5.89 -14.82 -5.97
C VAL A 263 -7.27 -14.60 -5.34
N ASP A 264 -7.83 -15.60 -4.64
CA ASP A 264 -9.12 -15.49 -3.96
C ASP A 264 -8.93 -14.85 -2.58
N THR A 265 -8.77 -13.52 -2.58
CA THR A 265 -8.43 -12.77 -1.38
C THR A 265 -9.34 -13.03 -0.18
N PRO A 266 -10.69 -13.00 -0.30
CA PRO A 266 -11.56 -13.31 0.84
C PRO A 266 -11.42 -14.75 1.35
N LEU A 267 -11.15 -15.74 0.48
CA LEU A 267 -10.92 -17.11 0.90
C LEU A 267 -9.58 -17.25 1.66
N THR A 268 -8.48 -16.74 1.11
CA THR A 268 -7.17 -16.79 1.77
C THR A 268 -7.20 -16.05 3.11
N THR A 269 -7.88 -14.90 3.21
CA THR A 269 -8.06 -14.19 4.49
C THR A 269 -8.82 -15.04 5.51
N ALA A 270 -9.96 -15.63 5.16
CA ALA A 270 -10.72 -16.48 6.09
C ALA A 270 -9.93 -17.73 6.53
N CYS A 271 -9.08 -18.30 5.66
CA CYS A 271 -8.17 -19.38 6.03
C CYS A 271 -7.07 -18.91 6.99
N LEU A 272 -6.49 -17.73 6.78
CA LEU A 272 -5.48 -17.15 7.66
C LEU A 272 -6.05 -16.80 9.05
N GLU A 273 -7.25 -16.22 9.10
CA GLU A 273 -7.93 -15.91 10.37
C GLU A 273 -8.26 -17.18 11.17
N PHE A 274 -8.74 -18.24 10.50
CA PHE A 274 -8.93 -19.54 11.13
C PHE A 274 -7.61 -20.17 11.61
N LEU A 275 -6.57 -20.20 10.77
CA LEU A 275 -5.26 -20.74 11.12
C LEU A 275 -4.63 -19.99 12.30
N TYR A 276 -4.76 -18.67 12.34
CA TYR A 276 -4.31 -17.84 13.45
C TYR A 276 -5.06 -18.16 14.75
N ALA A 277 -6.40 -18.23 14.72
CA ALA A 277 -7.19 -18.59 15.89
C ALA A 277 -6.92 -20.03 16.38
N HIS A 278 -6.66 -20.96 15.45
CA HIS A 278 -6.32 -22.35 15.76
C HIS A 278 -4.94 -22.47 16.40
N LEU A 279 -3.91 -21.89 15.78
CA LEU A 279 -2.53 -21.99 16.24
C LEU A 279 -2.21 -21.07 17.44
N SER A 280 -3.05 -20.07 17.72
CA SER A 280 -2.97 -19.30 18.98
C SER A 280 -3.25 -20.15 20.23
N ASN A 281 -3.84 -21.34 20.08
CA ASN A 281 -3.94 -22.30 21.18
C ASN A 281 -2.64 -23.12 21.27
N SER A 282 -1.96 -23.05 22.42
CA SER A 282 -0.67 -23.72 22.65
C SER A 282 -0.69 -25.23 22.34
N SER A 283 -1.73 -25.97 22.72
CA SER A 283 -1.79 -27.42 22.46
C SER A 283 -1.99 -27.74 20.98
N MET A 284 -2.68 -26.88 20.24
CA MET A 284 -2.81 -27.00 18.79
C MET A 284 -1.53 -26.59 18.07
N CYS A 285 -0.83 -25.57 18.58
CA CYS A 285 0.47 -25.17 18.05
C CYS A 285 1.51 -26.30 18.18
N GLN A 286 1.62 -26.90 19.38
CA GLN A 286 2.54 -28.02 19.60
C GLN A 286 2.18 -29.24 18.74
N ALA A 287 0.89 -29.61 18.67
CA ALA A 287 0.45 -30.67 17.77
C ALA A 287 0.71 -30.35 16.28
N PHE A 288 0.71 -29.07 15.89
CA PHE A 288 1.03 -28.64 14.54
C PHE A 288 2.54 -28.65 14.23
N LEU A 289 3.42 -28.55 15.23
CA LEU A 289 4.86 -28.74 15.02
C LEU A 289 5.20 -30.19 14.59
N LEU A 290 4.35 -31.16 14.94
CA LEU A 290 4.45 -32.56 14.48
C LEU A 290 3.66 -32.83 13.18
N HIS A 291 2.95 -31.84 12.62
CA HIS A 291 2.09 -32.04 11.45
C HIS A 291 2.90 -32.06 10.14
N PRO A 292 2.66 -33.01 9.22
CA PRO A 292 3.49 -33.19 8.02
C PRO A 292 3.54 -31.95 7.11
N GLU A 293 2.45 -31.18 7.05
CA GLU A 293 2.38 -29.95 6.25
C GLU A 293 3.04 -28.73 6.90
N LEU A 294 3.65 -28.82 8.09
CA LEU A 294 4.30 -27.68 8.77
C LEU A 294 5.26 -26.93 7.83
N ARG A 295 6.17 -27.67 7.19
CA ARG A 295 7.17 -27.12 6.26
C ARG A 295 6.51 -26.40 5.08
N ASN A 296 5.48 -27.00 4.50
CA ASN A 296 4.78 -26.44 3.34
C ASN A 296 3.99 -25.19 3.76
N THR A 297 3.36 -25.22 4.94
CA THR A 297 2.60 -24.10 5.52
C THR A 297 3.50 -22.89 5.77
N VAL A 298 4.63 -23.07 6.46
CA VAL A 298 5.59 -21.96 6.71
C VAL A 298 6.14 -21.39 5.39
N ARG A 299 6.45 -22.25 4.40
CA ARG A 299 6.89 -21.79 3.06
C ARG A 299 5.78 -21.04 2.32
N LEU A 300 4.53 -21.48 2.39
CA LEU A 300 3.39 -20.80 1.78
C LEU A 300 3.12 -19.44 2.43
N LEU A 301 3.17 -19.34 3.76
CA LEU A 301 3.01 -18.08 4.49
C LEU A 301 4.12 -17.08 4.15
N LEU A 302 5.38 -17.53 4.07
CA LEU A 302 6.48 -16.66 3.60
C LEU A 302 6.32 -16.26 2.13
N THR A 303 5.91 -17.18 1.25
CA THR A 303 5.67 -16.89 -0.18
C THR A 303 4.51 -15.91 -0.38
N LEU A 304 3.45 -16.01 0.43
CA LEU A 304 2.35 -15.04 0.49
C LEU A 304 2.88 -13.64 0.84
N ILE A 305 3.64 -13.53 1.93
CA ILE A 305 4.26 -12.27 2.39
C ILE A 305 5.19 -11.69 1.31
N ILE A 306 5.95 -12.52 0.57
CA ILE A 306 6.78 -12.07 -0.56
C ILE A 306 5.93 -11.60 -1.74
N SER A 307 4.82 -12.28 -2.04
CA SER A 307 3.93 -11.91 -3.17
C SER A 307 3.13 -10.61 -2.94
N GLU A 308 3.00 -10.16 -1.69
CA GLU A 308 2.26 -8.96 -1.29
C GLU A 308 3.16 -7.71 -1.10
N GLN A 309 4.47 -7.83 -1.31
CA GLN A 309 5.43 -6.75 -1.05
C GLN A 309 5.51 -5.69 -2.15
N ALA A 310 5.37 -4.42 -1.75
CA ALA A 310 5.50 -3.25 -2.63
C ALA A 310 6.98 -2.88 -2.90
N VAL A 311 7.62 -3.71 -3.73
CA VAL A 311 8.99 -3.66 -4.28
C VAL A 311 9.36 -2.45 -5.16
N GLU A 312 10.20 -1.50 -4.73
CA GLU A 312 10.84 -0.50 -5.62
C GLU A 312 12.39 -0.56 -5.57
N GLU A 313 13.04 -0.47 -6.74
CA GLU A 313 14.51 -0.47 -6.88
C GLU A 313 15.06 0.96 -6.74
N THR A 314 15.61 1.30 -5.58
CA THR A 314 16.22 2.61 -5.30
C THR A 314 17.70 2.60 -5.66
N SER A 315 18.17 3.56 -6.47
CA SER A 315 19.58 3.77 -6.76
C SER A 315 20.13 5.01 -6.05
N VAL A 316 21.15 4.83 -5.22
CA VAL A 316 21.91 5.91 -4.56
C VAL A 316 23.32 5.97 -5.15
N GLU A 317 23.71 7.12 -5.70
CA GLU A 317 25.08 7.37 -6.16
C GLU A 317 26.00 7.64 -4.95
N ILE A 318 27.14 6.94 -4.86
CA ILE A 318 28.14 7.13 -3.78
C ILE A 318 29.23 8.16 -4.18
N SER A 319 29.06 8.89 -5.28
CA SER A 319 30.04 9.89 -5.68
C SER A 319 30.05 11.07 -4.72
N ALA A 320 31.24 11.45 -4.25
CA ALA A 320 31.43 12.72 -3.58
C ALA A 320 31.07 13.87 -4.55
N THR A 321 30.46 14.93 -4.01
CA THR A 321 30.12 16.14 -4.76
C THR A 321 31.40 16.88 -5.17
N VAL A 322 31.95 16.52 -6.33
CA VAL A 322 32.96 17.31 -7.02
C VAL A 322 32.25 18.46 -7.71
N ASP A 323 32.57 19.70 -7.35
CA ASP A 323 32.13 20.88 -8.10
C ASP A 323 32.80 20.86 -9.49
N ILE A 324 32.05 20.38 -10.48
CA ILE A 324 32.47 20.38 -11.88
C ILE A 324 32.40 21.83 -12.38
N GLU A 325 33.54 22.52 -12.45
CA GLU A 325 33.65 23.69 -13.31
C GLU A 325 33.31 23.26 -14.75
N SER A 326 32.26 23.85 -15.29
CA SER A 326 31.73 23.48 -16.60
C SER A 326 32.77 23.76 -17.68
N VAL A 327 33.34 22.71 -18.26
CA VAL A 327 34.11 22.81 -19.50
C VAL A 327 33.30 23.60 -20.52
N PRO A 328 33.90 24.57 -21.25
CA PRO A 328 33.20 25.31 -22.28
C PRO A 328 32.84 24.39 -23.45
N SER A 329 31.69 23.72 -23.31
CA SER A 329 30.91 23.25 -24.44
C SER A 329 30.66 24.43 -25.38
N VAL A 330 30.52 24.18 -26.69
CA VAL A 330 30.17 25.25 -27.63
C VAL A 330 28.77 25.73 -27.26
N GLU A 331 28.68 26.85 -26.54
CA GLU A 331 27.43 27.37 -26.00
C GLU A 331 26.45 27.64 -27.13
N GLN A 332 25.51 26.71 -27.32
CA GLN A 332 24.34 26.91 -28.17
C GLN A 332 23.39 27.88 -27.47
N LYS A 333 23.79 29.15 -27.36
CA LYS A 333 22.99 30.15 -26.65
C LYS A 333 21.63 30.25 -27.32
N ASN A 334 20.59 30.15 -26.50
CA ASN A 334 19.23 30.39 -26.95
C ASN A 334 19.12 31.82 -27.52
N TYR A 335 18.45 31.95 -28.66
CA TYR A 335 18.19 33.24 -29.29
C TYR A 335 17.37 34.13 -28.36
N GLU A 336 17.73 35.42 -28.36
CA GLU A 336 17.12 36.49 -27.59
C GLU A 336 16.84 37.64 -28.56
N LEU A 337 15.68 38.29 -28.43
CA LEU A 337 15.34 39.47 -29.24
C LEU A 337 16.12 40.69 -28.75
N VAL A 338 16.82 41.38 -29.64
CA VAL A 338 17.69 42.52 -29.31
C VAL A 338 17.47 43.66 -30.32
N GLY A 339 17.42 44.89 -29.84
CA GLY A 339 17.43 46.11 -30.67
C GLY A 339 16.25 46.22 -31.63
N GLU A 340 16.56 46.63 -32.87
CA GLU A 340 15.57 47.01 -33.90
C GLU A 340 14.51 45.93 -34.19
N GLU A 341 14.86 44.64 -34.05
CA GLU A 341 13.90 43.54 -34.20
C GLU A 341 12.84 43.54 -33.08
N LEU A 342 13.24 43.85 -31.84
CA LEU A 342 12.32 43.93 -30.71
C LEU A 342 11.38 45.13 -30.87
N ASP A 343 11.92 46.31 -31.18
CA ASP A 343 11.12 47.52 -31.37
C ASP A 343 10.11 47.37 -32.52
N THR A 344 10.53 46.73 -33.62
CA THR A 344 9.67 46.38 -34.76
C THR A 344 8.54 45.42 -34.37
N ILE A 345 8.79 44.47 -33.45
CA ILE A 345 7.77 43.51 -32.98
C ILE A 345 6.84 44.15 -31.95
N VAL A 346 7.36 44.99 -31.04
CA VAL A 346 6.58 45.69 -29.99
C VAL A 346 5.50 46.58 -30.62
N ALA A 347 5.85 47.30 -31.69
CA ALA A 347 4.94 48.19 -32.41
C ALA A 347 3.79 47.47 -33.15
N MET A 348 3.81 46.14 -33.26
CA MET A 348 2.72 45.38 -33.88
C MET A 348 1.51 45.22 -32.95
N PRO A 349 0.27 45.23 -33.48
CA PRO A 349 -0.92 44.87 -32.71
C PRO A 349 -0.96 43.37 -32.42
N GLU A 350 -1.76 42.97 -31.43
CA GLU A 350 -2.12 41.55 -31.23
C GLU A 350 -3.27 41.16 -32.18
N PRO A 351 -3.29 39.90 -32.69
CA PRO A 351 -2.40 38.79 -32.35
C PRO A 351 -1.09 38.75 -33.15
N GLU A 352 -0.89 39.64 -34.13
CA GLU A 352 0.23 39.59 -35.08
C GLU A 352 1.59 39.63 -34.38
N ARG A 353 1.72 40.46 -33.34
CA ARG A 353 2.91 40.53 -32.47
C ARG A 353 3.27 39.17 -31.87
N SER A 354 2.34 38.49 -31.20
CA SER A 354 2.61 37.15 -30.64
C SER A 354 2.96 36.10 -31.71
N LEU A 355 2.33 36.16 -32.89
CA LEU A 355 2.62 35.27 -34.03
C LEU A 355 4.01 35.54 -34.64
N LYS A 356 4.45 36.80 -34.69
CA LYS A 356 5.79 37.19 -35.15
C LYS A 356 6.86 36.81 -34.13
N TRP A 357 6.64 37.10 -32.85
CA TRP A 357 7.50 36.68 -31.72
C TRP A 357 7.75 35.17 -31.72
N LEU A 358 6.69 34.37 -31.85
CA LEU A 358 6.77 32.90 -31.97
C LEU A 358 7.70 32.45 -33.11
N LYS A 359 7.55 33.05 -34.30
CA LYS A 359 8.36 32.73 -35.50
C LYS A 359 9.83 33.13 -35.39
N THR A 360 10.18 34.05 -34.49
CA THR A 360 11.56 34.52 -34.34
C THR A 360 12.32 33.79 -33.22
N ILE A 361 11.66 33.50 -32.08
CA ILE A 361 12.28 32.84 -30.93
C ILE A 361 12.27 31.31 -31.00
N PHE A 362 11.28 30.67 -31.63
CA PHE A 362 11.11 29.22 -31.61
C PHE A 362 11.34 28.56 -32.98
N ALA A 363 11.73 27.29 -32.95
CA ALA A 363 11.85 26.42 -34.11
C ALA A 363 11.10 25.09 -33.88
N THR A 364 10.66 24.44 -34.95
CA THR A 364 10.06 23.10 -34.89
C THR A 364 11.12 22.07 -34.49
N HIS A 365 10.88 21.33 -33.41
CA HIS A 365 11.78 20.27 -32.96
C HIS A 365 10.97 19.03 -32.56
N PRO A 366 11.08 17.89 -33.30
CA PRO A 366 10.19 16.74 -33.11
C PRO A 366 10.20 16.12 -31.70
N THR A 367 11.33 16.19 -31.00
CA THR A 367 11.50 15.73 -29.61
C THR A 367 11.60 16.89 -28.62
N GLY A 368 11.27 18.12 -29.03
CA GLY A 368 11.25 19.29 -28.16
C GLY A 368 10.03 19.27 -27.23
N GLU A 369 10.29 19.38 -25.93
CA GLU A 369 9.28 19.59 -24.89
C GLU A 369 9.61 20.87 -24.11
N LEU A 370 8.62 21.73 -23.93
CA LEU A 370 8.72 22.97 -23.14
C LEU A 370 7.51 23.04 -22.20
N THR A 371 7.68 23.45 -20.94
CA THR A 371 6.49 23.60 -20.07
C THR A 371 5.67 24.83 -20.46
N GLN A 372 4.36 24.77 -20.25
CA GLN A 372 3.48 25.90 -20.49
C GLN A 372 3.80 27.11 -19.59
N VAL A 373 4.45 26.87 -18.43
CA VAL A 373 4.90 27.90 -17.49
C VAL A 373 6.14 28.64 -18.03
N GLU A 374 7.17 27.91 -18.47
CA GLU A 374 8.36 28.51 -19.09
C GLU A 374 8.00 29.28 -20.35
N PHE A 375 7.15 28.69 -21.20
CA PHE A 375 6.65 29.31 -22.42
C PHE A 375 5.94 30.65 -22.16
N TRP A 376 5.04 30.69 -21.17
CA TRP A 376 4.35 31.92 -20.77
C TRP A 376 5.31 32.94 -20.16
N ASN A 377 6.24 32.52 -19.31
CA ASN A 377 7.23 33.43 -18.71
C ASN A 377 8.12 34.08 -19.79
N LEU A 378 8.57 33.35 -20.80
CA LEU A 378 9.34 33.91 -21.93
C LEU A 378 8.56 35.01 -22.68
N TYR A 379 7.26 34.82 -22.94
CA TYR A 379 6.41 35.86 -23.54
C TYR A 379 6.26 37.05 -22.59
N LYS A 380 5.98 36.78 -21.31
CA LYS A 380 5.78 37.78 -20.28
C LYS A 380 7.01 38.66 -20.10
N ASP A 381 8.19 38.08 -19.97
CA ASP A 381 9.44 38.81 -19.71
C ASP A 381 9.91 39.61 -20.93
N THR A 382 9.51 39.19 -22.15
CA THR A 382 9.69 39.99 -23.37
C THR A 382 8.83 41.26 -23.33
N PHE A 383 7.52 41.14 -23.04
CA PHE A 383 6.56 42.23 -23.28
C PHE A 383 6.09 43.03 -22.07
N THR A 384 6.33 42.58 -20.82
CA THR A 384 5.87 43.29 -19.60
C THR A 384 6.39 44.74 -19.54
N LYS A 385 7.59 45.00 -20.07
CA LYS A 385 8.19 46.35 -20.13
C LYS A 385 7.41 47.35 -20.99
N TYR A 386 6.59 46.86 -21.94
CA TYR A 386 5.82 47.64 -22.90
C TYR A 386 4.31 47.59 -22.63
N ALA A 387 3.89 46.91 -21.56
CA ALA A 387 2.49 46.63 -21.24
C ALA A 387 1.62 47.88 -20.96
N ALA A 388 2.24 49.04 -20.73
CA ALA A 388 1.54 50.31 -20.51
C ALA A 388 0.97 50.89 -21.82
N ASP A 389 1.75 50.89 -22.89
CA ASP A 389 1.36 51.39 -24.21
C ASP A 389 0.73 50.29 -25.08
N HIS A 390 1.06 49.03 -24.80
CA HIS A 390 0.72 47.87 -25.60
C HIS A 390 0.21 46.70 -24.74
N PRO A 391 -1.12 46.53 -24.58
CA PRO A 391 -1.67 45.46 -23.75
C PRO A 391 -1.29 44.07 -24.28
N MET A 392 -1.00 43.17 -23.35
CA MET A 392 -0.54 41.79 -23.61
C MET A 392 -1.70 40.81 -23.71
N LEU A 393 -1.52 39.73 -24.47
CA LEU A 393 -2.47 38.60 -24.50
C LEU A 393 -2.45 37.81 -23.18
N ALA A 394 -3.58 37.17 -22.86
CA ALA A 394 -3.64 36.18 -21.78
C ALA A 394 -2.92 34.88 -22.17
N ALA A 395 -2.38 34.17 -21.18
CA ALA A 395 -1.59 32.94 -21.39
C ALA A 395 -2.31 31.90 -22.27
N ALA A 396 -3.62 31.72 -22.06
CA ALA A 396 -4.44 30.77 -22.83
C ALA A 396 -4.50 31.11 -24.33
N ASP A 397 -4.36 32.37 -24.73
CA ASP A 397 -4.42 32.80 -26.12
C ASP A 397 -3.04 32.78 -26.79
N VAL A 398 -1.97 33.11 -26.06
CA VAL A 398 -0.59 32.90 -26.54
C VAL A 398 -0.30 31.42 -26.77
N ILE A 399 -0.80 30.52 -25.91
CA ILE A 399 -0.67 29.06 -26.09
C ILE A 399 -1.44 28.57 -27.33
N LYS A 400 -2.64 29.09 -27.62
CA LYS A 400 -3.37 28.76 -28.88
C LYS A 400 -2.57 29.18 -30.12
N ASN A 401 -1.93 30.34 -30.06
CA ASN A 401 -1.15 30.88 -31.18
C ASN A 401 0.07 30.01 -31.53
N VAL A 402 0.55 29.16 -30.62
CA VAL A 402 1.60 28.16 -30.92
C VAL A 402 1.15 27.21 -32.04
N THR A 403 -0.04 26.62 -31.96
CA THR A 403 -0.54 25.68 -32.96
C THR A 403 -0.87 26.38 -34.30
N VAL A 404 -1.10 27.70 -34.29
CA VAL A 404 -1.27 28.52 -35.50
C VAL A 404 0.08 28.74 -36.22
N VAL A 405 1.18 28.86 -35.48
CA VAL A 405 2.53 29.03 -36.06
C VAL A 405 3.18 27.69 -36.40
N PHE A 406 2.95 26.67 -35.58
CA PHE A 406 3.57 25.35 -35.64
C PHE A 406 2.48 24.27 -35.63
N PRO A 407 1.96 23.82 -36.80
CA PRO A 407 0.83 22.90 -36.89
C PRO A 407 1.06 21.50 -36.26
N HIS A 408 2.32 21.12 -36.05
CA HIS A 408 2.69 19.87 -35.36
C HIS A 408 2.86 20.04 -33.84
N ALA A 409 2.73 21.26 -33.31
CA ALA A 409 2.91 21.54 -31.90
C ALA A 409 1.61 21.37 -31.10
N GLN A 410 1.67 20.60 -30.02
CA GLN A 410 0.50 20.25 -29.20
C GLN A 410 0.74 20.54 -27.72
N ALA A 411 -0.19 21.27 -27.11
CA ALA A 411 -0.27 21.44 -25.67
C ALA A 411 -0.92 20.20 -25.04
N MET A 412 -0.25 19.56 -24.10
CA MET A 412 -0.70 18.31 -23.46
C MET A 412 -0.48 18.36 -21.94
N VAL A 413 -1.26 17.55 -21.21
CA VAL A 413 -1.06 17.30 -19.77
C VAL A 413 -0.57 15.87 -19.60
N ILE A 414 0.66 15.72 -19.11
CA ILE A 414 1.20 14.40 -18.75
C ILE A 414 0.65 14.06 -17.36
N GLN A 415 -0.16 13.01 -17.30
CA GLN A 415 -0.72 12.50 -16.05
C GLN A 415 0.33 11.70 -15.28
N GLY A 416 0.64 12.16 -14.08
CA GLY A 416 1.55 11.54 -13.13
C GLY A 416 1.67 12.40 -11.87
N PRO A 417 2.37 11.93 -10.82
CA PRO A 417 2.73 12.74 -9.66
C PRO A 417 4.15 13.34 -9.85
N PRO A 418 4.32 14.66 -10.02
CA PRO A 418 3.33 15.72 -10.24
C PRO A 418 2.88 15.85 -11.70
N GLN A 419 1.70 16.45 -11.93
CA GLN A 419 1.15 16.68 -13.27
C GLN A 419 1.98 17.72 -14.03
N LYS A 420 2.36 17.43 -15.27
CA LYS A 420 3.19 18.32 -16.11
C LYS A 420 2.40 18.85 -17.31
N PHE A 421 2.24 20.17 -17.37
CA PHE A 421 1.62 20.90 -18.48
C PHE A 421 2.70 21.29 -19.48
N VAL A 422 2.74 20.60 -20.63
CA VAL A 422 3.80 20.74 -21.64
C VAL A 422 3.26 21.17 -22.99
N ILE A 423 4.17 21.64 -23.84
CA ILE A 423 3.98 21.86 -25.28
C ILE A 423 5.05 21.02 -25.98
N ARG A 424 4.60 20.08 -26.82
CA ARG A 424 5.48 19.21 -27.62
C ARG A 424 5.66 19.77 -29.03
N GLY A 425 6.81 19.52 -29.65
CA GLY A 425 7.08 19.82 -31.08
C GLY A 425 7.81 21.13 -31.35
N ILE A 426 8.20 21.88 -30.31
CA ILE A 426 8.96 23.13 -30.42
C ILE A 426 10.16 23.14 -29.45
N ASP A 427 11.20 23.88 -29.82
CA ASP A 427 12.32 24.25 -28.95
C ASP A 427 12.71 25.71 -29.23
N ARG A 428 13.45 26.36 -28.32
CA ARG A 428 14.03 27.69 -28.57
C ARG A 428 15.04 27.57 -29.71
N ARG A 429 14.99 28.54 -30.63
CA ARG A 429 15.99 28.71 -31.69
C ARG A 429 17.35 28.94 -31.02
N LYS A 430 18.36 28.17 -31.39
CA LYS A 430 19.74 28.27 -30.87
C LYS A 430 20.62 28.91 -31.93
N VAL A 431 21.54 29.77 -31.51
CA VAL A 431 22.61 30.30 -32.37
C VAL A 431 23.85 29.44 -32.16
N ALA A 432 24.53 29.09 -33.25
CA ALA A 432 25.82 28.43 -33.17
C ALA A 432 26.93 29.49 -33.19
N THR A 433 27.78 29.49 -32.16
CA THR A 433 28.99 30.37 -32.06
C THR A 433 30.10 29.92 -33.03
N SER A 434 29.74 29.40 -34.21
CA SER A 434 30.66 28.94 -35.25
C SER A 434 31.35 30.10 -35.97
N GLU A 435 30.71 31.28 -36.03
CA GLU A 435 31.22 32.43 -36.78
C GLU A 435 32.51 32.96 -36.15
N GLU A 436 32.62 33.06 -34.83
CA GLU A 436 33.85 33.56 -34.18
C GLU A 436 35.05 32.58 -34.28
N ARG A 437 34.80 31.28 -34.55
CA ARG A 437 35.81 30.21 -34.48
C ARG A 437 37.00 30.39 -35.42
N PHE A 438 36.81 31.07 -36.55
CA PHE A 438 37.88 31.36 -37.52
C PHE A 438 38.08 32.86 -37.74
N LYS A 439 37.81 33.69 -36.71
CA LYS A 439 38.21 35.10 -36.70
C LYS A 439 39.74 35.22 -36.68
N CYS A 440 40.28 36.13 -37.48
CA CYS A 440 41.72 36.40 -37.50
C CYS A 440 42.15 37.15 -36.22
N LEU A 441 43.11 36.61 -35.48
CA LEU A 441 43.69 37.26 -34.29
C LEU A 441 45.11 37.81 -34.56
N TRP A 442 45.50 37.97 -35.83
CA TRP A 442 46.78 38.58 -36.20
C TRP A 442 46.88 40.04 -35.73
N ASP A 443 48.13 40.50 -35.53
CA ASP A 443 48.49 41.77 -34.89
C ASP A 443 47.68 42.05 -33.62
N ARG A 444 47.74 41.10 -32.67
CA ARG A 444 47.03 41.16 -31.38
C ARG A 444 45.52 41.38 -31.52
N SER A 445 44.91 40.78 -32.55
CA SER A 445 43.51 40.92 -32.96
C SER A 445 43.09 42.31 -33.47
N SER A 446 44.03 43.13 -33.94
CA SER A 446 43.74 44.39 -34.65
C SER A 446 43.20 44.18 -36.08
N CYS A 447 43.34 42.97 -36.63
CA CYS A 447 42.94 42.64 -37.99
C CYS A 447 41.45 42.89 -38.25
N SER A 448 41.14 43.72 -39.25
CA SER A 448 39.78 44.11 -39.64
C SER A 448 39.03 43.09 -40.52
N ALA A 449 39.57 41.90 -40.73
CA ALA A 449 38.92 40.86 -41.52
C ALA A 449 37.65 40.34 -40.83
N ALA A 450 36.58 40.15 -41.62
CA ALA A 450 35.39 39.43 -41.16
C ALA A 450 35.75 37.98 -40.76
N PRO A 451 35.01 37.35 -39.84
CA PRO A 451 35.27 35.97 -39.47
C PRO A 451 35.11 35.02 -40.66
N LEU A 452 36.04 34.09 -40.83
CA LEU A 452 36.12 33.24 -42.02
C LEU A 452 35.32 31.95 -41.84
N SER A 453 34.95 31.26 -42.92
CA SER A 453 34.07 30.09 -42.85
C SER A 453 34.83 28.78 -42.63
N THR A 454 36.10 28.72 -43.05
CA THR A 454 36.94 27.52 -42.87
C THR A 454 38.34 27.82 -42.36
N ALA A 455 38.94 26.82 -41.69
CA ALA A 455 40.35 26.78 -41.32
C ALA A 455 41.31 27.00 -42.51
N ARG A 456 40.88 26.67 -43.74
CA ARG A 456 41.68 26.86 -44.96
C ARG A 456 41.70 28.31 -45.42
N GLU A 457 40.57 29.01 -45.34
CA GLU A 457 40.51 30.46 -45.57
C GLU A 457 41.37 31.19 -44.53
N LEU A 458 41.26 30.83 -43.26
CA LEU A 458 42.05 31.42 -42.18
C LEU A 458 43.56 31.22 -42.39
N TRP A 459 43.99 30.04 -42.84
CA TRP A 459 45.38 29.80 -43.19
C TRP A 459 45.84 30.66 -44.38
N SER A 460 45.03 30.76 -45.45
CA SER A 460 45.34 31.60 -46.61
C SER A 460 45.50 33.07 -46.22
N HIS A 461 44.58 33.58 -45.41
CA HIS A 461 44.62 34.95 -44.91
C HIS A 461 45.84 35.20 -43.98
N LEU A 462 46.25 34.21 -43.20
CA LEU A 462 47.46 34.29 -42.39
C LEU A 462 48.75 34.25 -43.23
N THR A 463 48.76 33.58 -44.38
CA THR A 463 49.91 33.64 -45.29
C THR A 463 50.07 35.01 -45.95
N ASP A 464 48.99 35.76 -46.17
CA ASP A 464 49.07 37.16 -46.66
C ASP A 464 49.71 38.07 -45.60
N HIS A 465 49.30 37.94 -44.33
CA HIS A 465 49.90 38.66 -43.21
C HIS A 465 51.38 38.33 -43.01
N LEU A 466 51.76 37.05 -43.11
CA LEU A 466 53.15 36.62 -43.05
C LEU A 466 54.00 37.26 -44.15
N ALA A 467 53.50 37.29 -45.39
CA ALA A 467 54.20 37.88 -46.53
C ALA A 467 54.39 39.40 -46.44
N LEU A 468 53.54 40.09 -45.68
CA LEU A 468 53.63 41.53 -45.41
C LEU A 468 54.40 41.87 -44.13
N SER A 469 54.62 40.90 -43.23
CA SER A 469 55.25 41.13 -41.92
C SER A 469 56.77 41.08 -41.96
N THR A 470 57.42 42.07 -41.34
CA THR A 470 58.88 42.11 -41.12
C THR A 470 59.26 41.74 -39.68
N SER A 471 58.41 40.95 -39.01
CA SER A 471 58.52 40.64 -37.57
C SER A 471 59.04 39.21 -37.37
N GLU A 472 60.09 39.06 -36.56
CA GLU A 472 60.57 37.75 -36.08
C GLU A 472 59.72 37.21 -34.89
N ALA A 473 58.54 37.78 -34.65
CA ALA A 473 57.62 37.43 -33.57
C ALA A 473 56.24 37.04 -34.08
N CYS A 474 55.64 36.01 -33.46
CA CYS A 474 54.28 35.58 -33.69
C CYS A 474 53.29 36.65 -33.20
N LEU A 475 52.60 37.31 -34.13
CA LEU A 475 51.65 38.39 -33.81
C LEU A 475 50.22 37.89 -33.53
N TRP A 476 50.01 36.58 -33.41
CA TRP A 476 48.70 35.98 -33.16
C TRP A 476 48.27 36.13 -31.68
N GLY A 477 47.23 36.92 -31.43
CA GLY A 477 46.63 37.12 -30.11
C GLY A 477 47.62 37.67 -29.09
N GLN A 478 48.00 36.85 -28.10
CA GLN A 478 48.99 37.17 -27.08
C GLN A 478 50.19 36.19 -27.11
N CYS A 479 50.46 35.54 -28.25
CA CYS A 479 51.49 34.53 -28.32
C CYS A 479 52.91 35.11 -28.09
N PRO A 480 53.72 34.55 -27.16
CA PRO A 480 55.07 35.03 -26.89
C PRO A 480 56.16 34.41 -27.79
N TYR A 481 55.79 33.65 -28.82
CA TYR A 481 56.75 32.90 -29.65
C TYR A 481 57.54 33.82 -30.60
N THR A 482 58.86 33.72 -30.58
CA THR A 482 59.79 34.46 -31.45
C THR A 482 60.75 33.51 -32.16
N ASN A 483 60.96 33.73 -33.46
CA ASN A 483 61.91 32.97 -34.28
C ASN A 483 62.20 33.73 -35.58
N SER A 484 63.48 33.90 -35.92
CA SER A 484 63.93 34.56 -37.16
C SER A 484 63.74 33.68 -38.41
N ALA A 485 63.57 32.36 -38.26
CA ALA A 485 63.29 31.45 -39.35
C ALA A 485 61.80 31.45 -39.74
N THR A 486 61.44 32.14 -40.84
CA THR A 486 60.05 32.25 -41.33
C THR A 486 59.36 30.90 -41.54
N ALA A 487 60.10 29.85 -41.92
CA ALA A 487 59.57 28.50 -42.06
C ALA A 487 59.13 27.87 -40.72
N GLU A 488 59.84 28.17 -39.63
CA GLU A 488 59.48 27.69 -38.29
C GLU A 488 58.36 28.52 -37.67
N LEU A 489 58.33 29.84 -37.93
CA LEU A 489 57.20 30.70 -37.60
C LEU A 489 55.92 30.25 -38.31
N THR A 490 56.00 29.90 -39.60
CA THR A 490 54.91 29.28 -40.38
C THR A 490 54.44 27.98 -39.71
N ARG A 491 55.36 27.06 -39.38
CA ARG A 491 55.01 25.80 -38.70
C ARG A 491 54.37 26.01 -37.32
N HIS A 492 54.80 27.02 -36.58
CA HIS A 492 54.19 27.42 -35.31
C HIS A 492 52.77 27.98 -35.52
N LEU A 493 52.54 28.81 -36.55
CA LEU A 493 51.23 29.40 -36.79
C LEU A 493 50.14 28.36 -37.11
N MET A 494 50.51 27.21 -37.67
CA MET A 494 49.57 26.09 -37.84
C MET A 494 49.03 25.54 -36.50
N THR A 495 49.70 25.75 -35.36
CA THR A 495 49.18 25.28 -34.05
C THR A 495 48.08 26.18 -33.47
N HIS A 496 47.89 27.39 -34.02
CA HIS A 496 46.82 28.31 -33.61
C HIS A 496 45.50 28.09 -34.37
N ILE A 497 45.51 27.31 -35.46
CA ILE A 497 44.31 27.00 -36.23
C ILE A 497 43.65 25.75 -35.64
N ALA A 498 42.45 25.92 -35.08
CA ALA A 498 41.64 24.83 -34.57
C ALA A 498 41.29 23.81 -35.70
N PRO A 499 41.54 22.50 -35.52
CA PRO A 499 41.20 21.48 -36.52
C PRO A 499 39.72 21.53 -36.92
N THR A 500 39.43 21.39 -38.22
CA THR A 500 38.06 21.46 -38.75
C THR A 500 37.13 20.41 -38.13
N THR A 501 37.65 19.20 -37.92
CA THR A 501 36.95 18.08 -37.29
C THR A 501 37.55 17.76 -35.93
N GLN A 502 36.70 17.59 -34.91
CA GLN A 502 37.11 16.87 -33.70
C GLN A 502 37.39 15.40 -34.08
N PRO A 503 38.41 14.74 -33.50
CA PRO A 503 38.60 13.31 -33.69
C PRO A 503 37.40 12.54 -33.11
N PRO A 504 37.04 11.37 -33.65
CA PRO A 504 35.96 10.55 -33.10
C PRO A 504 36.29 10.16 -31.64
N LYS A 505 35.33 10.37 -30.72
CA LYS A 505 35.45 9.96 -29.31
C LYS A 505 35.71 8.45 -29.24
N TYR A 506 36.58 8.03 -28.32
CA TYR A 506 36.80 6.60 -28.07
C TYR A 506 35.58 5.98 -27.36
N PRO A 507 35.20 4.71 -27.63
CA PRO A 507 34.20 4.01 -26.85
C PRO A 507 34.60 3.97 -25.36
N GLY A 508 33.76 4.52 -24.48
CA GLY A 508 34.05 4.66 -23.05
C GLY A 508 34.66 6.01 -22.62
N GLN A 509 34.88 6.95 -23.54
CA GLN A 509 35.27 8.32 -23.18
C GLN A 509 34.07 9.09 -22.58
N PRO A 510 34.15 9.61 -21.34
CA PRO A 510 33.06 10.38 -20.74
C PRO A 510 32.82 11.69 -21.49
N GLU A 511 31.59 12.21 -21.41
CA GLU A 511 31.19 13.40 -22.16
C GLU A 511 31.82 14.69 -21.65
N ILE A 512 32.09 14.74 -20.34
CA ILE A 512 32.70 15.86 -19.62
C ILE A 512 34.17 15.50 -19.36
N PRO A 513 35.15 16.24 -19.91
CA PRO A 513 36.52 16.19 -19.42
C PRO A 513 36.56 16.71 -17.98
N THR A 514 37.11 15.96 -17.04
CA THR A 514 37.22 16.37 -15.64
C THR A 514 38.58 17.03 -15.37
N PRO A 515 38.70 18.37 -15.35
CA PRO A 515 39.82 19.00 -14.66
C PRO A 515 39.61 18.81 -13.15
N SER A 516 40.60 18.27 -12.46
CA SER A 516 40.59 18.25 -10.99
C SER A 516 40.99 19.63 -10.47
N THR A 517 39.99 20.38 -9.99
CA THR A 517 40.15 21.75 -9.47
C THR A 517 41.19 21.78 -8.34
N GLY A 518 42.37 22.33 -8.63
CA GLY A 518 43.53 22.34 -7.73
C GLY A 518 44.83 21.78 -8.34
N ALA A 519 44.76 20.99 -9.43
CA ALA A 519 45.93 20.41 -10.07
C ALA A 519 46.57 21.35 -11.12
N VAL A 520 47.22 22.43 -10.67
CA VAL A 520 48.17 23.20 -11.52
C VAL A 520 49.40 22.32 -11.79
N SER A 521 49.34 21.51 -12.86
CA SER A 521 50.46 20.65 -13.28
C SER A 521 51.57 21.45 -13.94
N ASP A 522 52.39 22.10 -13.12
CA ASP A 522 53.75 22.45 -13.53
C ASP A 522 54.63 21.19 -13.55
N THR A 523 55.37 21.01 -14.65
CA THR A 523 56.32 19.92 -14.94
C THR A 523 55.77 18.50 -15.18
N ALA A 524 56.28 17.90 -16.29
CA ALA A 524 56.14 16.51 -16.75
C ALA A 524 54.73 15.97 -17.12
N PRO A 525 54.55 15.33 -18.30
CA PRO A 525 53.30 14.65 -18.65
C PRO A 525 53.12 13.28 -17.95
N THR A 526 54.18 12.74 -17.33
CA THR A 526 54.22 11.40 -16.71
C THR A 526 53.79 11.36 -15.24
N THR A 527 53.54 12.52 -14.62
CA THR A 527 53.21 12.68 -13.19
C THR A 527 51.73 12.93 -12.92
N ARG A 528 50.88 12.91 -13.96
CA ARG A 528 49.43 13.14 -13.83
C ARG A 528 48.75 11.98 -13.11
N VAL A 529 48.01 12.31 -12.05
CA VAL A 529 47.11 11.38 -11.36
C VAL A 529 46.01 10.92 -12.36
N PRO A 530 45.67 9.62 -12.42
CA PRO A 530 44.58 9.15 -13.28
C PRO A 530 43.23 9.74 -12.84
N PRO A 531 42.28 9.96 -13.77
CA PRO A 531 40.95 10.43 -13.43
C PRO A 531 40.22 9.43 -12.51
N PRO A 532 39.26 9.89 -11.68
CA PRO A 532 38.50 9.01 -10.80
C PRO A 532 37.67 7.98 -11.60
N PRO A 533 37.39 6.80 -11.03
CA PRO A 533 36.52 5.80 -11.64
C PRO A 533 35.08 6.33 -11.80
N PRO A 534 34.29 5.77 -12.75
CA PRO A 534 32.91 6.20 -12.99
C PRO A 534 32.01 6.04 -11.75
N ASN A 535 31.04 6.94 -11.59
CA ASN A 535 30.13 7.02 -10.44
C ASN A 535 29.59 5.64 -10.02
N PRO A 536 30.00 5.10 -8.84
CA PRO A 536 29.38 3.90 -8.31
C PRO A 536 27.97 4.24 -7.83
N SER A 537 26.96 3.50 -8.30
CA SER A 537 25.61 3.54 -7.75
C SER A 537 25.30 2.24 -7.02
N ILE A 538 24.89 2.35 -5.75
CA ILE A 538 24.29 1.23 -5.03
C ILE A 538 22.83 1.18 -5.42
N LYS A 539 22.42 0.06 -6.02
CA LYS A 539 21.02 -0.28 -6.15
C LYS A 539 20.60 -1.15 -4.97
N TYR A 540 19.51 -0.79 -4.30
CA TYR A 540 18.90 -1.59 -3.25
C TYR A 540 17.38 -1.52 -3.32
N ILE A 541 16.73 -2.47 -2.65
CA ILE A 541 15.28 -2.71 -2.75
C ILE A 541 14.60 -2.12 -1.52
N THR A 542 13.68 -1.17 -1.71
CA THR A 542 13.05 -0.39 -0.61
C THR A 542 11.53 -0.62 -0.58
N PRO A 543 10.94 -1.08 0.54
CA PRO A 543 9.50 -1.29 0.67
C PRO A 543 8.72 0.04 0.70
N THR A 544 7.95 0.30 -0.36
CA THR A 544 7.27 1.60 -0.59
C THR A 544 5.95 1.75 0.18
N ALA A 545 5.27 0.64 0.53
CA ALA A 545 3.97 0.63 1.20
C ALA A 545 3.96 -0.19 2.49
N ASP A 546 2.93 0.03 3.32
CA ASP A 546 2.68 -0.75 4.54
C ASP A 546 2.09 -2.13 4.22
N ALA A 547 2.35 -3.10 5.11
CA ALA A 547 1.91 -4.48 4.94
C ALA A 547 0.38 -4.62 5.02
N PRO A 548 -0.28 -5.32 4.07
CA PRO A 548 -1.71 -5.60 4.14
C PRO A 548 -2.04 -6.62 5.24
N ASN A 549 -3.31 -6.65 5.67
CA ASN A 549 -3.77 -7.49 6.79
C ASN A 549 -3.45 -9.00 6.61
N ARG A 550 -3.49 -9.52 5.38
CA ARG A 550 -3.09 -10.89 5.04
C ARG A 550 -1.64 -11.19 5.44
N THR A 551 -0.69 -10.38 4.97
CA THR A 551 0.72 -10.41 5.38
C THR A 551 0.90 -10.31 6.90
N LEU A 552 0.14 -9.44 7.59
CA LEU A 552 0.23 -9.30 9.05
C LEU A 552 -0.21 -10.57 9.79
N ILE A 553 -1.36 -11.15 9.42
CA ILE A 553 -1.85 -12.40 10.04
C ILE A 553 -0.90 -13.57 9.72
N ALA A 554 -0.40 -13.66 8.48
CA ALA A 554 0.59 -14.66 8.10
C ALA A 554 1.89 -14.54 8.92
N LEU A 555 2.38 -13.32 9.15
CA LEU A 555 3.55 -13.07 10.00
C LEU A 555 3.28 -13.45 11.46
N LEU A 556 2.08 -13.17 11.99
CA LEU A 556 1.69 -13.60 13.33
C LEU A 556 1.66 -15.13 13.46
N ILE A 557 1.14 -15.86 12.47
CA ILE A 557 1.16 -17.33 12.45
C ILE A 557 2.61 -17.84 12.44
N ILE A 558 3.47 -17.32 11.57
CA ILE A 558 4.90 -17.69 11.53
C ILE A 558 5.56 -17.39 12.89
N ARG A 559 5.26 -16.24 13.51
CA ARG A 559 5.83 -15.84 14.79
C ARG A 559 5.39 -16.74 15.95
N ILE A 560 4.14 -17.20 15.96
CA ILE A 560 3.62 -18.18 16.92
C ILE A 560 4.37 -19.51 16.76
N LEU A 561 4.44 -20.04 15.53
CA LEU A 561 5.14 -21.29 15.24
C LEU A 561 6.63 -21.22 15.60
N PHE A 562 7.28 -20.08 15.35
CA PHE A 562 8.66 -19.84 15.74
C PHE A 562 8.83 -19.89 17.26
N ARG A 563 8.06 -19.10 18.02
CA ARG A 563 8.20 -19.08 19.49
C ARG A 563 7.88 -20.43 20.12
N ALA A 564 6.92 -21.18 19.57
CA ALA A 564 6.67 -22.56 19.99
C ALA A 564 7.85 -23.51 19.70
N SER A 565 8.60 -23.29 18.60
CA SER A 565 9.78 -24.10 18.20
C SER A 565 11.02 -23.88 19.06
N PHE A 566 11.08 -22.76 19.79
CA PHE A 566 12.22 -22.34 20.62
C PHE A 566 11.83 -22.10 22.09
N ALA A 567 10.67 -22.61 22.52
CA ALA A 567 10.12 -22.35 23.85
C ALA A 567 11.04 -22.83 24.99
N SER A 568 11.74 -23.95 24.81
CA SER A 568 12.74 -24.43 25.77
C SER A 568 14.02 -23.58 25.86
N VAL A 569 14.27 -22.65 24.93
CA VAL A 569 15.40 -21.71 24.96
C VAL A 569 15.03 -20.39 25.63
N ASP A 570 13.78 -19.95 25.50
CA ASP A 570 13.19 -18.82 26.25
C ASP A 570 12.93 -19.18 27.74
N ALA A 571 12.92 -20.47 28.08
CA ALA A 571 12.76 -20.94 29.45
C ALA A 571 14.05 -20.69 30.26
N ALA A 572 13.93 -19.94 31.36
CA ALA A 572 15.04 -19.75 32.30
C ALA A 572 15.56 -21.12 32.79
N PRO A 573 16.89 -21.34 32.91
CA PRO A 573 17.44 -22.59 33.41
C PRO A 573 16.80 -22.97 34.74
N ARG A 574 16.14 -24.13 34.78
CA ARG A 574 15.74 -24.74 36.06
C ARG A 574 17.04 -24.99 36.82
N ALA A 575 17.15 -24.46 38.03
CA ALA A 575 18.39 -24.56 38.81
C ALA A 575 18.76 -26.03 38.97
N ASP A 576 19.95 -26.40 38.47
CA ASP A 576 20.46 -27.77 38.59
C ASP A 576 20.49 -28.20 40.06
N GLY A 577 20.27 -29.50 40.30
CA GLY A 577 20.09 -30.05 41.65
C GLY A 577 21.29 -29.90 42.60
N ASP A 578 22.43 -29.41 42.10
CA ASP A 578 23.63 -29.13 42.87
C ASP A 578 23.95 -27.62 42.96
N HIS A 579 23.86 -27.12 44.19
CA HIS A 579 24.60 -25.99 44.79
C HIS A 579 23.85 -24.68 45.13
N PHE A 580 23.76 -24.44 46.45
CA PHE A 580 23.73 -23.14 47.15
C PHE A 580 22.41 -22.35 47.29
N GLY A 581 21.45 -22.93 48.03
CA GLY A 581 20.31 -22.21 48.64
C GLY A 581 20.42 -22.09 50.18
N PHE A 582 19.89 -21.01 50.77
CA PHE A 582 19.82 -20.84 52.23
C PHE A 582 18.72 -21.73 52.87
N PRO A 583 18.91 -22.25 54.10
CA PRO A 583 17.90 -23.07 54.76
C PRO A 583 16.75 -22.21 55.33
N GLY A 584 15.58 -22.24 54.68
CA GLY A 584 14.38 -21.58 55.22
C GLY A 584 13.12 -21.81 54.38
N VAL A 585 12.10 -22.40 55.03
CA VAL A 585 10.73 -22.65 54.52
C VAL A 585 10.65 -23.65 53.35
N LEU A 586 10.13 -24.85 53.67
CA LEU A 586 9.44 -25.70 52.71
C LEU A 586 7.96 -25.29 52.71
N GLU A 587 7.42 -24.89 51.57
CA GLU A 587 5.97 -24.92 51.34
C GLU A 587 5.66 -26.16 50.51
N GLU A 588 4.83 -27.05 51.06
CA GLU A 588 4.43 -28.31 50.42
C GLU A 588 3.38 -28.01 49.34
N MET A 589 3.84 -27.75 48.11
CA MET A 589 2.98 -27.82 46.92
C MET A 589 2.91 -29.27 46.43
N GLU A 590 1.69 -29.78 46.24
CA GLU A 590 1.46 -31.10 45.66
C GLU A 590 1.79 -31.07 44.15
N GLU A 591 3.00 -31.51 43.79
CA GLU A 591 3.38 -31.70 42.40
C GLU A 591 2.66 -32.91 41.79
N GLU A 592 1.60 -32.66 41.02
CA GLU A 592 1.08 -33.65 40.07
C GLU A 592 2.22 -34.01 39.10
N GLN A 593 2.60 -35.30 39.05
CA GLN A 593 3.70 -35.75 38.19
C GLN A 593 3.39 -35.44 36.72
N PRO A 594 4.25 -34.67 36.02
CA PRO A 594 4.05 -34.42 34.59
C PRO A 594 4.18 -35.74 33.81
N ASP A 595 3.26 -35.97 32.87
CA ASP A 595 3.30 -37.16 32.01
C ASP A 595 4.46 -37.02 31.02
N MET A 596 5.54 -37.75 31.32
CA MET A 596 6.79 -37.82 30.54
C MET A 596 6.59 -38.06 29.04
N SER A 597 5.47 -38.68 28.61
CA SER A 597 5.18 -38.88 27.19
C SER A 597 4.87 -37.58 26.45
N THR A 598 4.30 -36.60 27.15
CA THR A 598 3.96 -35.26 26.62
C THR A 598 5.21 -34.42 26.39
N ASP A 599 6.16 -34.45 27.33
CA ASP A 599 7.41 -33.68 27.24
C ASP A 599 8.26 -34.15 26.05
N ILE A 600 8.35 -35.47 25.82
CA ILE A 600 9.05 -36.05 24.66
C ILE A 600 8.43 -35.56 23.34
N GLN A 601 7.10 -35.56 23.22
CA GLN A 601 6.41 -35.07 22.02
C GLN A 601 6.60 -33.55 21.82
N SER A 602 6.64 -32.77 22.91
CA SER A 602 6.94 -31.33 22.83
C SER A 602 8.36 -31.09 22.34
N MET A 603 9.36 -31.84 22.84
CA MET A 603 10.74 -31.75 22.37
C MET A 603 10.91 -32.17 20.91
N GLU A 604 10.24 -33.24 20.46
CA GLU A 604 10.25 -33.64 19.05
C GLU A 604 9.60 -32.58 18.15
N GLY A 605 8.51 -31.97 18.61
CA GLY A 605 7.85 -30.83 17.96
C GLY A 605 8.78 -29.63 17.81
N GLU A 606 9.43 -29.21 18.89
CA GLU A 606 10.44 -28.14 18.85
C GLU A 606 11.55 -28.45 17.83
N LEU A 607 12.16 -29.65 17.89
CA LEU A 607 13.20 -30.06 16.95
C LEU A 607 12.70 -30.12 15.49
N CYS A 608 11.45 -30.49 15.24
CA CYS A 608 10.83 -30.40 13.91
C CYS A 608 10.72 -28.94 13.44
N GLY A 609 10.19 -28.05 14.31
CA GLY A 609 10.05 -26.63 14.05
C GLY A 609 11.38 -25.93 13.72
N ARG A 610 12.42 -26.14 14.56
CA ARG A 610 13.77 -25.60 14.33
C ARG A 610 14.34 -26.00 12.97
N ARG A 611 14.22 -27.29 12.60
CA ARG A 611 14.63 -27.81 11.28
C ARG A 611 13.84 -27.20 10.12
N VAL A 612 12.56 -26.85 10.32
CA VAL A 612 11.77 -26.11 9.32
C VAL A 612 12.28 -24.68 9.17
N PHE A 613 12.49 -23.94 10.26
CA PHE A 613 12.96 -22.54 10.21
C PHE A 613 14.33 -22.40 9.52
N VAL A 614 15.29 -23.25 9.86
CA VAL A 614 16.59 -23.31 9.16
C VAL A 614 16.40 -23.55 7.65
N SER A 615 15.46 -24.41 7.25
CA SER A 615 15.19 -24.74 5.83
C SER A 615 14.42 -23.65 5.04
N VAL A 616 14.00 -22.57 5.69
CA VAL A 616 13.33 -21.42 5.06
C VAL A 616 14.06 -20.09 5.27
N ARG A 617 15.27 -20.11 5.85
CA ARG A 617 16.10 -18.91 6.08
C ARG A 617 16.26 -18.03 4.85
N ASP A 618 16.42 -18.62 3.67
CA ASP A 618 16.59 -17.87 2.41
C ASP A 618 15.30 -17.16 1.95
N LEU A 619 14.13 -17.67 2.36
CA LEU A 619 12.82 -16.99 2.17
C LEU A 619 12.60 -15.91 3.23
N LEU A 620 13.05 -16.10 4.47
CA LEU A 620 13.05 -15.03 5.49
C LEU A 620 13.94 -13.86 5.04
N ASN A 621 15.14 -14.16 4.55
CA ASN A 621 16.08 -13.16 4.04
C ASN A 621 15.57 -12.37 2.82
N SER A 622 14.63 -12.91 2.02
CA SER A 622 14.04 -12.19 0.89
C SER A 622 12.85 -11.30 1.27
N VAL A 623 12.26 -11.44 2.46
CA VAL A 623 11.18 -10.57 2.96
C VAL A 623 11.69 -9.15 3.24
N LYS A 624 10.95 -8.13 2.76
CA LYS A 624 11.21 -6.70 2.96
C LYS A 624 9.90 -5.99 3.33
N LEU A 625 9.72 -5.70 4.61
CA LEU A 625 8.58 -4.96 5.17
C LEU A 625 8.99 -3.54 5.56
N ARG A 626 8.05 -2.58 5.49
CA ARG A 626 8.30 -1.17 5.79
C ARG A 626 8.43 -0.86 7.28
N ASP A 627 7.77 -1.65 8.13
CA ASP A 627 7.86 -1.51 9.59
C ASP A 627 9.13 -2.19 10.12
N ALA A 628 10.00 -1.41 10.76
CA ALA A 628 11.25 -1.90 11.35
C ALA A 628 11.03 -2.93 12.47
N SER A 629 9.92 -2.86 13.20
CA SER A 629 9.54 -3.80 14.26
C SER A 629 9.23 -5.18 13.67
N LEU A 630 8.48 -5.20 12.57
CA LEU A 630 8.14 -6.43 11.85
C LEU A 630 9.36 -7.01 11.12
N MET A 631 10.22 -6.16 10.56
CA MET A 631 11.52 -6.60 10.01
C MET A 631 12.44 -7.17 11.09
N ASN A 632 12.46 -6.61 12.30
CA ASN A 632 13.26 -7.19 13.38
C ASN A 632 12.80 -8.61 13.75
N TRP A 633 11.49 -8.90 13.73
CA TRP A 633 11.01 -10.28 13.88
C TRP A 633 11.47 -11.19 12.73
N ILE A 634 11.47 -10.72 11.49
CA ILE A 634 11.99 -11.48 10.34
C ILE A 634 13.48 -11.79 10.50
N ASN A 635 14.29 -10.80 10.90
CA ASN A 635 15.73 -10.95 11.11
C ASN A 635 16.02 -11.93 12.25
N GLU A 636 15.34 -11.78 13.40
CA GLU A 636 15.42 -12.70 14.55
C GLU A 636 15.16 -14.15 14.13
N MET A 637 14.15 -14.39 13.28
CA MET A 637 13.82 -15.72 12.78
C MET A 637 14.82 -16.26 11.74
N ALA A 638 15.62 -15.41 11.11
CA ALA A 638 16.66 -15.79 10.14
C ALA A 638 18.03 -16.05 10.82
N ASP A 639 18.38 -15.26 11.83
CA ASP A 639 19.71 -15.24 12.47
C ASP A 639 19.96 -16.44 13.39
N VAL A 640 18.92 -17.00 14.03
CA VAL A 640 19.07 -18.14 14.95
C VAL A 640 19.67 -19.39 14.27
N GLY A 641 19.53 -19.52 12.94
CA GLY A 641 20.20 -20.54 12.14
C GLY A 641 21.73 -20.40 12.01
N LEU A 642 22.35 -19.46 12.72
CA LEU A 642 23.81 -19.25 12.79
C LEU A 642 24.42 -19.57 14.17
N GLN A 643 23.61 -19.80 15.20
CA GLN A 643 24.10 -19.87 16.60
C GLN A 643 24.36 -21.30 17.13
N HIS A 644 23.76 -22.35 16.53
CA HIS A 644 24.09 -23.76 16.85
C HIS A 644 24.48 -24.61 15.61
N PRO A 645 25.62 -24.39 14.93
CA PRO A 645 26.15 -25.31 13.92
C PRO A 645 27.04 -26.44 14.48
N THR A 646 27.38 -26.44 15.77
CA THR A 646 28.62 -27.07 16.30
C THR A 646 28.41 -28.15 17.37
N GLU A 647 27.20 -28.68 17.55
CA GLU A 647 26.87 -29.61 18.65
C GLU A 647 26.14 -30.89 18.16
N MET A 648 26.32 -31.30 16.90
CA MET A 648 25.73 -32.54 16.35
C MET A 648 26.66 -33.28 15.36
N GLU A 649 27.98 -33.32 15.61
CA GLU A 649 28.93 -34.17 14.85
C GLU A 649 29.83 -35.06 15.74
N ASP A 650 29.77 -34.95 17.08
CA ASP A 650 30.72 -35.62 18.01
C ASP A 650 30.15 -36.83 18.81
N ASP A 651 28.94 -37.31 18.50
CA ASP A 651 28.25 -38.44 19.21
C ASP A 651 28.00 -39.68 18.30
N GLU A 652 29.02 -40.13 17.54
CA GLU A 652 29.07 -41.49 16.96
C GLU A 652 30.47 -42.15 17.17
N ASP A 653 30.66 -42.85 18.30
CA ASP A 653 31.72 -43.86 18.53
C ASP A 653 31.28 -44.90 19.61
#